data_AF-A0A1H7G7X9-F1
#
_entry.id   AF-A0A1H7G7X9-F1
#
_cell.length_a   1.000
_cell.length_b   1.000
_cell.length_c   1.000
_cell.angle_alpha   90.00
_cell.angle_beta   90.00
_cell.angle_gamma   90.00
#
_symmetry.space_group_name_H-M   'P 1'
#
loop_
_entity.id
_entity.type
_entity.pdbx_description
1 polymer ?
#
loop_
_entity_poly.entity_id
_entity_poly.type
_entity_poly.pdbx_seq_one_letter_code
_entity_poly.pdbx_strand_id
1 'polypeptide(L)'
;MARWSNVMSRSATLTRSRGWRRTVQGAAGSLLLTLLTACGGGKSTSAAQPEDALQRPLADTAAAADTATAIPAGRYVLAQASSGLCLTAASTGNGAGTLTAAACAAGTTQAFDLSLNTDGSTRLTQVSSGLSLDLEAMSTAEGAAIQLWAANETSAQRFTLSRIQGHLFSVMNTGSAKCAAIQGSALQQMTCNSQPEQLFVLYPQSTAATIRGLLPYGRFSLRSSLSGLCLDLAGTGLADADRAVQATCTGADRQRFDLTLAADGGYRLRNLASGQLLDITGAATVAGTAVQQWPDTDGSNQHFLPTATSDTIQLKALHSGLCLDVTAERTDAGAPIQQWDCGTNKANQQWRLVTTASAVWTPVPAPTAGDTGGGGTDPGGDGGSGTTPPTTPPTTETPPTATTALKLPLELLGAGLPSAPVVATANLTLDQAGASAATELWLRCHRCGFFGPPEFEATTEAPARIKGSLRVLGGTAVANAGAIPWVDITDTTMTLADPERVQGGLQRGGVYTARMKLTLDAATKARLINGVNLVQFRFNGSDGESNGYRIIDLQFRNTSGTSLATNAIQRADINIEKQAGRTFTADVTAGETLWKAQDRLLKSTLANRSIHAACASCHASDGRDLQYFNYSNNAIVQRARFHGLSEAEGRQITAYLRYALQNLPHVAQAAPWNPPYQPGPGLDSKPIAEWSAGAGLDAVVDTPTNAVKALFGQPLDGSALALTQADIDKVMDANATLNAREVQMPIQYPDWNSYLPAMHPMDIWPAGASTTGSFAAGATFSGNGRQDPLGTSRRIAAWFESHKSSAFGDWSHLTPEQRNEIQSMIQPYGFEVYAFLGGGRGNHIAASGQYGAQVGAANLQRLVSSARTADEPAAFTTNAFIERVVGSMFQWNLVQQWEWAQRYGLEGDQRWFLGDYDAATKTWTGRGEARGWPFNTVSAFYLAPHMVYQTDFDSSGKTTREWILAWETNNKAGSYYRTNAWYQAQVTINPGAQGDWANYSVDWPYLTGFDEYLSQLLGGATAAQASAAMLSDIRLLQARIKSAQYVNNRIPLYVATDTRPLADNRGRFGRAQVLKHLSPTNFMETTSTQVNGGTPFVKLDQLQSGLYLKVLNGAFRQFNQLYATTDPAAWRRCDPNNTDLGEPEPTAGFAFCLDRSKQPLVLVSPGVYAMNSVDYRTTAEQKLQYAVWKAGKLGADPARITTLNDWLLRAWP
;
A
#
# COMPACT_ATOMS: atom_id res chain seq x y z
N MET A 1 29.31 2.73 29.20
CA MET A 1 29.44 2.33 30.63
C MET A 1 29.72 3.59 31.44
N ALA A 2 29.09 3.67 32.62
CA ALA A 2 29.03 4.77 33.61
C ALA A 2 28.12 5.97 33.25
N ARG A 3 27.19 6.44 34.11
CA ARG A 3 26.76 6.02 35.45
C ARG A 3 25.38 6.67 35.75
N TRP A 4 24.46 5.87 36.26
CA TRP A 4 23.18 6.24 36.90
C TRP A 4 23.37 6.87 38.29
N SER A 5 22.38 7.62 38.83
CA SER A 5 21.70 7.35 40.14
C SER A 5 20.84 8.51 40.70
N ASN A 6 19.58 8.19 41.02
CA ASN A 6 18.81 8.43 42.28
C ASN A 6 18.28 9.84 42.67
N VAL A 7 17.16 10.06 43.40
CA VAL A 7 16.04 9.26 43.98
C VAL A 7 14.95 10.22 44.54
N MET A 8 13.67 9.81 44.45
CA MET A 8 12.46 10.09 45.28
C MET A 8 12.31 11.37 46.14
N SER A 9 11.12 12.00 46.08
CA SER A 9 10.00 11.79 47.05
C SER A 9 9.01 12.96 47.20
N ARG A 10 7.76 12.59 47.54
CA ARG A 10 6.70 13.31 48.32
C ARG A 10 5.53 14.02 47.62
N SER A 11 4.38 13.40 47.86
CA SER A 11 2.97 13.78 47.80
C SER A 11 2.60 15.19 48.30
N ALA A 12 1.55 15.78 47.70
CA ALA A 12 0.50 16.48 48.43
C ALA A 12 -0.76 16.71 47.57
N THR A 13 -1.86 16.15 48.07
CA THR A 13 -3.27 16.33 47.69
C THR A 13 -3.74 17.78 47.86
N LEU A 14 -4.61 18.31 46.99
CA LEU A 14 -5.69 19.23 47.41
C LEU A 14 -6.76 19.44 46.32
N THR A 15 -7.97 19.08 46.73
CA THR A 15 -9.29 19.31 46.13
C THR A 15 -9.62 20.80 46.03
N ARG A 16 -10.37 21.20 44.99
CA ARG A 16 -11.63 21.97 45.17
C ARG A 16 -12.45 22.15 43.89
N SER A 17 -13.68 21.66 44.03
CA SER A 17 -14.92 21.99 43.33
C SER A 17 -15.17 23.48 43.08
N ARG A 18 -15.88 23.79 42.00
CA ARG A 18 -17.06 24.68 42.01
C ARG A 18 -17.84 24.53 40.69
N GLY A 19 -18.99 23.87 40.77
CA GLY A 19 -20.02 23.93 39.74
C GLY A 19 -21.07 24.96 40.12
N TRP A 20 -21.66 25.62 39.12
CA TRP A 20 -22.93 26.33 39.22
C TRP A 20 -23.79 25.95 38.00
N ARG A 21 -24.87 25.21 38.27
CA ARG A 21 -26.30 25.49 38.00
C ARG A 21 -26.59 26.45 36.82
N ARG A 22 -27.58 26.26 35.93
CA ARG A 22 -28.92 25.65 36.04
C ARG A 22 -29.51 25.53 34.61
N THR A 23 -30.08 24.37 34.31
CA THR A 23 -31.50 24.11 33.93
C THR A 23 -32.22 25.11 32.99
N VAL A 24 -32.84 24.61 31.90
CA VAL A 24 -34.30 24.36 31.77
C VAL A 24 -34.69 24.01 30.31
N GLN A 25 -35.27 22.80 30.17
CA GLN A 25 -36.43 22.33 29.39
C GLN A 25 -36.76 22.86 27.98
N GLY A 26 -37.24 21.93 27.15
CA GLY A 26 -38.46 22.16 26.38
C GLY A 26 -38.49 21.47 25.02
N ALA A 27 -39.17 20.32 24.97
CA ALA A 27 -39.38 19.47 23.80
C ALA A 27 -40.38 20.03 22.77
N ALA A 28 -40.30 19.55 21.52
CA ALA A 28 -41.32 18.70 20.87
C ALA A 28 -41.41 18.93 19.34
N GLY A 29 -41.70 17.85 18.60
CA GLY A 29 -42.57 17.92 17.42
C GLY A 29 -42.07 17.31 16.12
N SER A 30 -42.37 16.04 15.91
CA SER A 30 -42.28 15.26 14.66
C SER A 30 -43.29 15.68 13.59
N LEU A 31 -43.05 15.41 12.29
CA LEU A 31 -43.88 14.52 11.43
C LEU A 31 -43.39 14.43 9.95
N LEU A 32 -43.69 13.28 9.34
CA LEU A 32 -43.49 12.84 7.94
C LEU A 32 -44.36 13.58 6.90
N LEU A 33 -43.95 13.64 5.61
CA LEU A 33 -44.58 12.95 4.46
C LEU A 33 -43.85 13.20 3.10
N THR A 34 -44.30 12.45 2.09
CA THR A 34 -43.75 11.95 0.82
C THR A 34 -43.85 12.79 -0.48
N LEU A 35 -42.92 12.52 -1.41
CA LEU A 35 -42.99 12.30 -2.90
C LEU A 35 -43.43 13.35 -3.96
N LEU A 36 -42.69 13.24 -5.10
CA LEU A 36 -43.02 13.42 -6.55
C LEU A 36 -42.74 14.76 -7.31
N THR A 37 -41.71 14.67 -8.19
CA THR A 37 -41.56 15.10 -9.61
C THR A 37 -42.30 16.33 -10.16
N ALA A 38 -41.60 17.18 -10.92
CA ALA A 38 -41.61 17.16 -12.41
C ALA A 38 -41.04 18.44 -13.07
N CYS A 39 -40.30 18.21 -14.17
CA CYS A 39 -40.26 18.94 -15.44
C CYS A 39 -39.67 20.36 -15.57
N GLY A 40 -38.73 20.45 -16.54
CA GLY A 40 -38.87 21.40 -17.66
C GLY A 40 -37.60 22.17 -18.05
N GLY A 41 -37.19 22.05 -19.33
CA GLY A 41 -36.35 23.10 -19.95
C GLY A 41 -35.32 22.66 -20.97
N GLY A 42 -35.74 22.10 -22.11
CA GLY A 42 -34.82 21.65 -23.15
C GLY A 42 -34.16 22.76 -24.01
N LYS A 43 -33.38 22.26 -24.98
CA LYS A 43 -33.09 22.79 -26.34
C LYS A 43 -31.80 23.61 -26.57
N SER A 44 -30.84 22.92 -27.20
CA SER A 44 -30.59 22.89 -28.66
C SER A 44 -29.30 23.51 -29.20
N THR A 45 -28.59 22.63 -29.93
CA THR A 45 -28.11 22.72 -31.34
C THR A 45 -26.70 23.21 -31.67
N SER A 46 -25.97 22.24 -32.27
CA SER A 46 -25.26 22.30 -33.58
C SER A 46 -24.00 23.17 -33.69
N ALA A 47 -22.97 22.83 -34.45
CA ALA A 47 -22.58 21.69 -35.28
C ALA A 47 -21.17 21.99 -35.82
N ALA A 48 -20.49 20.95 -36.36
CA ALA A 48 -19.61 20.96 -37.55
C ALA A 48 -18.31 20.15 -37.36
N GLN A 49 -18.38 18.87 -37.74
CA GLN A 49 -17.37 18.18 -38.55
C GLN A 49 -17.74 18.41 -40.04
N PRO A 50 -16.84 18.31 -41.04
CA PRO A 50 -16.47 17.01 -41.65
C PRO A 50 -15.01 16.91 -42.19
N GLU A 51 -14.33 15.76 -42.07
CA GLU A 51 -14.14 14.64 -43.05
C GLU A 51 -13.09 14.88 -44.16
N ASP A 52 -12.10 13.98 -44.28
CA ASP A 52 -11.89 13.02 -45.41
C ASP A 52 -10.56 12.23 -45.22
N ALA A 53 -10.26 11.15 -45.95
CA ALA A 53 -10.61 9.74 -45.71
C ALA A 53 -9.53 8.82 -46.38
N LEU A 54 -9.67 7.49 -46.20
CA LEU A 54 -9.17 6.35 -47.04
C LEU A 54 -7.70 5.87 -46.86
N GLN A 55 -7.27 4.60 -46.93
CA GLN A 55 -7.84 3.23 -47.02
C GLN A 55 -6.68 2.17 -46.98
N ARG A 56 -6.83 1.07 -46.19
CA ARG A 56 -6.44 -0.39 -46.29
C ARG A 56 -5.29 -0.91 -47.21
N PRO A 57 -4.62 -2.08 -46.95
CA PRO A 57 -5.26 -3.39 -46.66
C PRO A 57 -4.59 -4.37 -45.64
N LEU A 58 -5.33 -5.44 -45.35
CA LEU A 58 -5.11 -6.56 -44.41
C LEU A 58 -4.20 -7.68 -44.97
N ALA A 59 -3.46 -8.39 -44.11
CA ALA A 59 -3.52 -9.87 -43.98
C ALA A 59 -2.67 -10.44 -42.82
N ASP A 60 -3.31 -11.39 -42.12
CA ASP A 60 -2.87 -12.56 -41.35
C ASP A 60 -2.31 -12.50 -39.91
N THR A 61 -2.96 -13.34 -39.10
CA THR A 61 -3.02 -13.45 -37.64
C THR A 61 -2.52 -14.81 -37.16
N ALA A 62 -1.81 -14.86 -36.02
CA ALA A 62 -1.68 -16.06 -35.18
C ALA A 62 -2.03 -15.71 -33.72
N ALA A 63 -2.93 -16.51 -33.12
CA ALA A 63 -3.70 -16.21 -31.92
C ALA A 63 -2.94 -16.38 -30.59
N ALA A 64 -3.21 -15.47 -29.63
CA ALA A 64 -2.72 -15.53 -28.24
C ALA A 64 -3.59 -16.46 -27.36
N ALA A 65 -2.94 -17.18 -26.44
CA ALA A 65 -3.60 -18.07 -25.48
C ALA A 65 -4.38 -17.31 -24.39
N ASP A 66 -5.47 -17.91 -23.93
CA ASP A 66 -6.60 -17.30 -23.23
C ASP A 66 -6.53 -17.60 -21.71
N THR A 67 -6.42 -16.59 -20.84
CA THR A 67 -6.29 -16.81 -19.37
C THR A 67 -7.54 -17.47 -18.79
N ALA A 68 -7.36 -18.65 -18.17
CA ALA A 68 -8.42 -19.54 -17.71
C ALA A 68 -9.15 -19.04 -16.44
N THR A 69 -10.46 -18.84 -16.53
CA THR A 69 -11.40 -18.90 -15.39
C THR A 69 -11.36 -20.31 -14.77
N ALA A 70 -11.21 -20.42 -13.44
CA ALA A 70 -11.32 -21.69 -12.74
C ALA A 70 -12.67 -22.35 -13.05
N ILE A 71 -12.67 -23.65 -13.36
CA ILE A 71 -13.87 -24.39 -13.72
C ILE A 71 -14.79 -24.43 -12.49
N PRO A 72 -16.04 -23.91 -12.56
CA PRO A 72 -16.94 -23.94 -11.42
C PRO A 72 -17.17 -25.36 -10.93
N ALA A 73 -17.25 -25.54 -9.61
CA ALA A 73 -17.70 -26.81 -9.04
C ALA A 73 -19.08 -27.17 -9.61
N GLY A 74 -19.28 -28.44 -9.92
CA GLY A 74 -20.47 -28.88 -10.63
C GLY A 74 -20.26 -30.22 -11.32
N ARG A 75 -21.33 -30.71 -11.94
CA ARG A 75 -21.32 -31.99 -12.65
C ARG A 75 -20.97 -31.79 -14.11
N TYR A 76 -19.98 -32.54 -14.59
CA TYR A 76 -19.50 -32.47 -15.97
C TYR A 76 -19.33 -33.85 -16.58
N VAL A 77 -19.56 -33.92 -17.89
CA VAL A 77 -19.12 -35.00 -18.75
C VAL A 77 -17.87 -34.54 -19.49
N LEU A 78 -16.79 -35.31 -19.41
CA LEU A 78 -15.51 -35.00 -20.05
C LEU A 78 -15.40 -35.78 -21.36
N ALA A 79 -15.39 -35.08 -22.49
CA ALA A 79 -15.20 -35.67 -23.81
C ALA A 79 -13.78 -35.41 -24.31
N GLN A 80 -13.07 -36.43 -24.80
CA GLN A 80 -11.74 -36.25 -25.38
C GLN A 80 -11.82 -35.42 -26.67
N ALA A 81 -10.93 -34.46 -26.82
CA ALA A 81 -10.95 -33.53 -27.95
C ALA A 81 -10.62 -34.21 -29.29
N SER A 82 -9.74 -35.22 -29.29
CA SER A 82 -9.34 -35.95 -30.50
C SER A 82 -10.43 -36.88 -31.05
N SER A 83 -11.12 -37.61 -30.18
CA SER A 83 -12.05 -38.68 -30.56
C SER A 83 -13.52 -38.28 -30.40
N GLY A 84 -13.82 -37.25 -29.60
CA GLY A 84 -15.18 -36.90 -29.20
C GLY A 84 -15.83 -37.91 -28.24
N LEU A 85 -15.11 -38.96 -27.84
CA LEU A 85 -15.59 -39.98 -26.91
C LEU A 85 -15.56 -39.47 -25.47
N CYS A 86 -16.53 -39.89 -24.68
CA CYS A 86 -16.67 -39.48 -23.29
C CYS A 86 -15.98 -40.45 -22.34
N LEU A 87 -15.37 -39.88 -21.31
CA LEU A 87 -14.81 -40.63 -20.20
C LEU A 87 -15.92 -41.39 -19.48
N THR A 88 -15.79 -42.72 -19.43
CA THR A 88 -16.82 -43.65 -18.99
C THR A 88 -16.29 -44.53 -17.88
N ALA A 89 -17.04 -44.61 -16.79
CA ALA A 89 -16.73 -45.48 -15.68
C ALA A 89 -17.23 -46.91 -15.90
N ALA A 90 -16.36 -47.87 -15.64
CA ALA A 90 -16.70 -49.29 -15.52
C ALA A 90 -16.37 -49.77 -14.10
N SER A 91 -17.37 -50.20 -13.34
CA SER A 91 -17.19 -50.77 -12.00
C SER A 91 -16.78 -52.24 -12.10
N THR A 92 -15.76 -52.65 -11.36
CA THR A 92 -15.30 -54.06 -11.28
C THR A 92 -15.72 -54.75 -9.97
N GLY A 93 -16.58 -54.12 -9.15
CA GLY A 93 -17.13 -54.72 -7.93
C GLY A 93 -16.21 -54.78 -6.71
N ASN A 94 -14.96 -54.32 -6.80
CA ASN A 94 -13.93 -54.48 -5.74
C ASN A 94 -13.50 -53.18 -5.03
N GLY A 95 -14.32 -52.11 -5.03
CA GLY A 95 -13.93 -50.81 -4.46
C GLY A 95 -12.93 -50.00 -5.30
N ALA A 96 -12.61 -50.52 -6.49
CA ALA A 96 -11.84 -49.90 -7.56
C ALA A 96 -12.66 -49.97 -8.87
N GLY A 97 -12.49 -49.01 -9.76
CA GLY A 97 -13.13 -49.00 -11.08
C GLY A 97 -12.16 -48.59 -12.16
N THR A 98 -12.41 -49.01 -13.40
CA THR A 98 -11.62 -48.60 -14.56
C THR A 98 -12.32 -47.47 -15.31
N LEU A 99 -11.53 -46.71 -16.07
CA LEU A 99 -12.02 -45.63 -16.90
C LEU A 99 -11.67 -45.90 -18.35
N THR A 100 -12.69 -45.87 -19.19
CA THR A 100 -12.54 -46.06 -20.64
C THR A 100 -13.16 -44.92 -21.43
N ALA A 101 -12.75 -44.77 -22.68
CA ALA A 101 -13.40 -43.86 -23.63
C ALA A 101 -14.52 -44.59 -24.38
N ALA A 102 -15.74 -44.06 -24.34
CA ALA A 102 -16.89 -44.64 -25.04
C ALA A 102 -17.77 -43.55 -25.68
N ALA A 103 -18.73 -43.97 -26.51
CA ALA A 103 -19.69 -43.04 -27.10
C ALA A 103 -20.44 -42.27 -25.99
N CYS A 104 -20.57 -40.95 -26.17
CA CYS A 104 -21.17 -40.12 -25.15
C CYS A 104 -22.67 -40.40 -24.95
N ALA A 105 -23.09 -40.56 -23.70
CA ALA A 105 -24.46 -40.82 -23.26
C ALA A 105 -24.85 -39.85 -22.13
N ALA A 106 -26.16 -39.72 -21.86
CA ALA A 106 -26.68 -38.82 -20.82
C ALA A 106 -26.72 -39.45 -19.41
N GLY A 107 -26.31 -40.72 -19.28
CA GLY A 107 -26.30 -41.46 -18.02
C GLY A 107 -25.24 -40.96 -17.03
N THR A 108 -25.42 -41.33 -15.75
CA THR A 108 -24.50 -40.95 -14.67
C THR A 108 -23.17 -41.71 -14.69
N THR A 109 -23.01 -42.71 -15.55
CA THR A 109 -21.76 -43.48 -15.72
C THR A 109 -20.62 -42.68 -16.37
N GLN A 110 -20.95 -41.59 -17.07
CA GLN A 110 -19.98 -40.67 -17.70
C GLN A 110 -19.89 -39.31 -17.01
N ALA A 111 -20.60 -39.16 -15.89
CA ALA A 111 -20.70 -37.90 -15.17
C ALA A 111 -19.72 -37.87 -14.00
N PHE A 112 -19.08 -36.72 -13.81
CA PHE A 112 -18.13 -36.45 -12.73
C PHE A 112 -18.52 -35.17 -12.01
N ASP A 113 -18.71 -35.27 -10.70
CA ASP A 113 -18.85 -34.12 -9.81
C ASP A 113 -17.45 -33.57 -9.50
N LEU A 114 -17.20 -32.36 -9.99
CA LEU A 114 -15.99 -31.59 -9.71
C LEU A 114 -16.21 -30.82 -8.42
N SER A 115 -15.41 -31.13 -7.40
CA SER A 115 -15.35 -30.39 -6.14
C SER A 115 -13.97 -29.77 -5.98
N LEU A 116 -13.92 -28.51 -5.54
CA LEU A 116 -12.67 -27.82 -5.27
C LEU A 116 -12.18 -28.17 -3.86
N ASN A 117 -10.92 -28.59 -3.75
CA ASN A 117 -10.22 -28.78 -2.49
C ASN A 117 -9.69 -27.43 -1.97
N THR A 118 -9.41 -27.33 -0.67
CA THR A 118 -8.88 -26.12 -0.04
C THR A 118 -7.51 -25.68 -0.58
N ASP A 119 -6.75 -26.62 -1.16
CA ASP A 119 -5.46 -26.39 -1.82
C ASP A 119 -5.60 -25.93 -3.29
N GLY A 120 -6.84 -25.71 -3.77
CA GLY A 120 -7.12 -25.29 -5.14
C GLY A 120 -7.09 -26.42 -6.18
N SER A 121 -6.74 -27.65 -5.79
CA SER A 121 -6.90 -28.81 -6.65
C SER A 121 -8.37 -29.22 -6.77
N THR A 122 -8.72 -29.88 -7.86
CA THR A 122 -10.05 -30.42 -8.13
C THR A 122 -10.06 -31.92 -7.90
N ARG A 123 -11.04 -32.39 -7.13
CA ARG A 123 -11.38 -33.80 -7.04
C ARG A 123 -12.53 -34.08 -8.01
N LEU A 124 -12.38 -35.12 -8.82
CA LEU A 124 -13.41 -35.56 -9.76
C LEU A 124 -14.04 -36.83 -9.20
N THR A 125 -15.27 -36.72 -8.70
CA THR A 125 -16.01 -37.84 -8.14
C THR A 125 -16.98 -38.38 -9.18
N GLN A 126 -16.80 -39.63 -9.58
CA GLN A 126 -17.66 -40.27 -10.55
C GLN A 126 -19.04 -40.51 -9.95
N VAL A 127 -20.09 -40.07 -10.65
CA VAL A 127 -21.42 -39.90 -10.06
C VAL A 127 -22.11 -41.23 -9.75
N SER A 128 -22.03 -42.22 -10.63
CA SER A 128 -22.74 -43.50 -10.43
C SER A 128 -22.11 -44.40 -9.36
N SER A 129 -20.80 -44.28 -9.14
CA SER A 129 -20.03 -45.11 -8.21
C SER A 129 -19.66 -44.40 -6.91
N GLY A 130 -19.66 -43.06 -6.88
CA GLY A 130 -19.15 -42.27 -5.76
C GLY A 130 -17.63 -42.33 -5.58
N LEU A 131 -16.92 -43.05 -6.46
CA LEU A 131 -15.47 -43.20 -6.42
C LEU A 131 -14.80 -42.00 -7.09
N SER A 132 -13.60 -41.66 -6.63
CA SER A 132 -12.84 -40.53 -7.15
C SER A 132 -11.87 -40.97 -8.22
N LEU A 133 -11.68 -40.11 -9.22
CA LEU A 133 -10.56 -40.20 -10.14
C LEU A 133 -9.28 -40.30 -9.31
N ASP A 134 -8.47 -41.31 -9.57
CA ASP A 134 -7.34 -41.70 -8.72
C ASP A 134 -6.20 -42.20 -9.59
N LEU A 135 -4.99 -41.70 -9.35
CA LEU A 135 -3.78 -42.17 -9.98
C LEU A 135 -3.27 -43.44 -9.28
N GLU A 136 -3.23 -44.55 -10.01
CA GLU A 136 -2.91 -45.86 -9.46
C GLU A 136 -1.57 -45.84 -8.70
N ALA A 137 -1.61 -46.28 -7.43
CA ALA A 137 -0.47 -46.35 -6.52
C ALA A 137 0.30 -45.02 -6.34
N MET A 138 -0.32 -43.86 -6.61
CA MET A 138 0.36 -42.55 -6.67
C MET A 138 1.57 -42.55 -7.61
N SER A 139 1.57 -43.43 -8.62
CA SER A 139 2.71 -43.65 -9.51
C SER A 139 3.03 -42.38 -10.28
N THR A 140 4.31 -42.05 -10.44
CA THR A 140 4.75 -40.94 -11.29
C THR A 140 5.23 -41.42 -12.67
N ALA A 141 5.10 -42.72 -12.98
CA ALA A 141 5.53 -43.30 -14.25
C ALA A 141 4.68 -42.82 -15.44
N GLU A 142 5.28 -42.74 -16.63
CA GLU A 142 4.52 -42.59 -17.89
C GLU A 142 3.62 -43.80 -18.10
N GLY A 143 2.40 -43.58 -18.59
CA GLY A 143 1.43 -44.64 -18.84
C GLY A 143 0.78 -45.23 -17.59
N ALA A 144 1.06 -44.68 -16.40
CA ALA A 144 0.39 -45.13 -15.18
C ALA A 144 -1.12 -44.92 -15.29
N ALA A 145 -1.90 -45.94 -14.90
CA ALA A 145 -3.35 -45.90 -15.05
C ALA A 145 -3.97 -44.83 -14.15
N ILE A 146 -4.95 -44.11 -14.70
CA ILE A 146 -5.86 -43.29 -13.91
C ILE A 146 -7.16 -44.08 -13.79
N GLN A 147 -7.48 -44.45 -12.57
CA GLN A 147 -8.56 -45.34 -12.20
C GLN A 147 -9.62 -44.61 -11.36
N LEU A 148 -10.62 -45.34 -10.89
CA LEU A 148 -11.54 -44.90 -9.85
C LEU A 148 -11.22 -45.62 -8.55
N TRP A 149 -11.12 -44.86 -7.46
CA TRP A 149 -10.83 -45.42 -6.15
C TRP A 149 -11.63 -44.75 -5.04
N ALA A 150 -11.79 -45.45 -3.92
CA ALA A 150 -12.43 -44.90 -2.73
C ALA A 150 -11.71 -43.62 -2.28
N ALA A 151 -12.48 -42.63 -1.86
CA ALA A 151 -11.95 -41.37 -1.35
C ALA A 151 -10.86 -41.62 -0.29
N ASN A 152 -9.63 -41.16 -0.53
CA ASN A 152 -8.51 -41.40 0.40
C ASN A 152 -7.67 -40.15 0.67
N GLU A 153 -8.08 -38.99 0.13
CA GLU A 153 -7.46 -37.67 0.32
C GLU A 153 -6.00 -37.55 -0.13
N THR A 154 -5.46 -38.58 -0.79
CA THR A 154 -4.09 -38.58 -1.29
C THR A 154 -3.93 -37.69 -2.53
N SER A 155 -2.67 -37.40 -2.90
CA SER A 155 -2.36 -36.68 -4.14
C SER A 155 -2.78 -37.44 -5.40
N ALA A 156 -3.01 -38.75 -5.32
CA ALA A 156 -3.57 -39.52 -6.43
C ALA A 156 -4.95 -39.01 -6.88
N GLN A 157 -5.73 -38.40 -5.98
CA GLN A 157 -7.10 -37.97 -6.24
C GLN A 157 -7.25 -36.46 -6.48
N ARG A 158 -6.12 -35.75 -6.61
CA ARG A 158 -6.08 -34.29 -6.74
C ARG A 158 -5.60 -33.91 -8.14
N PHE A 159 -6.47 -33.25 -8.91
CA PHE A 159 -6.22 -32.87 -10.30
C PHE A 159 -6.36 -31.37 -10.52
N THR A 160 -5.59 -30.79 -11.43
CA THR A 160 -5.79 -29.42 -11.91
C THR A 160 -6.40 -29.48 -13.30
N LEU A 161 -7.54 -28.83 -13.51
CA LEU A 161 -8.12 -28.68 -14.84
C LEU A 161 -7.78 -27.29 -15.37
N SER A 162 -6.99 -27.22 -16.44
CA SER A 162 -6.52 -25.95 -17.03
C SER A 162 -7.11 -25.77 -18.42
N ARG A 163 -7.74 -24.61 -18.69
CA ARG A 163 -8.19 -24.24 -20.05
C ARG A 163 -6.97 -24.01 -20.91
N ILE A 164 -6.80 -24.81 -21.96
CA ILE A 164 -5.70 -24.70 -22.92
C ILE A 164 -6.09 -23.75 -24.05
N GLN A 165 -7.33 -23.84 -24.54
CA GLN A 165 -7.80 -22.99 -25.63
C GLN A 165 -9.32 -22.99 -25.72
N GLY A 166 -9.96 -21.82 -25.55
CA GLY A 166 -11.41 -21.67 -25.72
C GLY A 166 -12.22 -22.61 -24.82
N HIS A 167 -12.52 -23.83 -25.29
CA HIS A 167 -13.29 -24.88 -24.62
C HIS A 167 -12.50 -26.19 -24.37
N LEU A 168 -11.20 -26.21 -24.68
CA LEU A 168 -10.33 -27.36 -24.47
C LEU A 168 -9.61 -27.25 -23.12
N PHE A 169 -9.59 -28.34 -22.36
CA PHE A 169 -9.02 -28.40 -21.01
C PHE A 169 -8.05 -29.57 -20.85
N SER A 170 -6.90 -29.35 -20.23
CA SER A 170 -6.04 -30.43 -19.76
C SER A 170 -6.43 -30.83 -18.34
N VAL A 171 -6.44 -32.13 -18.03
CA VAL A 171 -6.66 -32.65 -16.67
C VAL A 171 -5.33 -33.18 -16.15
N MET A 172 -4.69 -32.52 -15.19
CA MET A 172 -3.35 -32.87 -14.71
C MET A 172 -3.41 -33.39 -13.28
N ASN A 173 -2.82 -34.56 -12.98
CA ASN A 173 -2.68 -34.97 -11.58
C ASN A 173 -1.64 -34.08 -10.88
N THR A 174 -1.97 -33.58 -9.68
CA THR A 174 -1.13 -32.62 -8.94
C THR A 174 0.09 -33.26 -8.29
N GLY A 175 0.03 -34.55 -7.96
CA GLY A 175 1.15 -35.28 -7.37
C GLY A 175 2.23 -35.67 -8.38
N SER A 176 1.82 -36.08 -9.59
CA SER A 176 2.75 -36.48 -10.65
C SER A 176 3.11 -35.37 -11.64
N ALA A 177 2.31 -34.29 -11.67
CA ALA A 177 2.37 -33.23 -12.69
C ALA A 177 2.22 -33.74 -14.14
N LYS A 178 1.54 -34.89 -14.32
CA LYS A 178 1.26 -35.49 -15.63
C LYS A 178 -0.21 -35.33 -16.01
N CYS A 179 -0.45 -35.20 -17.31
CA CYS A 179 -1.76 -34.98 -17.87
C CYS A 179 -2.44 -36.31 -18.16
N ALA A 180 -3.72 -36.38 -17.85
CA ALA A 180 -4.57 -37.46 -18.28
C ALA A 180 -4.62 -37.47 -19.81
N ALA A 181 -4.37 -38.63 -20.38
CA ALA A 181 -4.38 -38.93 -21.80
C ALA A 181 -5.20 -40.19 -22.00
N ILE A 182 -6.05 -40.21 -23.02
CA ILE A 182 -6.66 -41.46 -23.45
C ILE A 182 -5.81 -42.01 -24.59
N GLN A 183 -5.11 -43.11 -24.32
CA GLN A 183 -4.37 -43.88 -25.32
C GLN A 183 -5.12 -45.19 -25.59
N GLY A 184 -5.54 -45.41 -26.84
CA GLY A 184 -6.50 -46.46 -27.16
C GLY A 184 -7.84 -46.20 -26.47
N SER A 185 -8.30 -47.11 -25.61
CA SER A 185 -9.52 -46.96 -24.82
C SER A 185 -9.27 -46.62 -23.35
N ALA A 186 -8.03 -46.59 -22.85
CA ALA A 186 -7.72 -46.44 -21.42
C ALA A 186 -7.28 -45.03 -21.05
N LEU A 187 -7.69 -44.55 -19.88
CA LEU A 187 -7.20 -43.30 -19.30
C LEU A 187 -5.90 -43.54 -18.52
N GLN A 188 -4.82 -42.88 -18.94
CA GLN A 188 -3.51 -42.98 -18.32
C GLN A 188 -2.92 -41.59 -18.14
N GLN A 189 -1.92 -41.45 -17.28
CA GLN A 189 -1.15 -40.22 -17.22
C GLN A 189 0.02 -40.26 -18.20
N MET A 190 0.26 -39.15 -18.86
CA MET A 190 1.39 -38.93 -19.75
C MET A 190 2.01 -37.56 -19.49
N THR A 191 3.27 -37.38 -19.88
CA THR A 191 3.88 -36.05 -19.91
C THR A 191 2.97 -35.09 -20.67
N CYS A 192 2.63 -33.97 -20.02
CA CYS A 192 1.73 -32.96 -20.60
C CYS A 192 2.34 -32.38 -21.89
N ASN A 193 1.64 -32.55 -23.01
CA ASN A 193 2.07 -32.06 -24.33
C ASN A 193 0.97 -31.28 -25.07
N SER A 194 -0.21 -31.12 -24.45
CA SER A 194 -1.39 -30.43 -25.01
C SER A 194 -1.86 -30.95 -26.37
N GLN A 195 -1.45 -32.18 -26.74
CA GLN A 195 -1.96 -32.81 -27.95
C GLN A 195 -3.45 -33.18 -27.76
N PRO A 196 -4.26 -33.24 -28.83
CA PRO A 196 -5.69 -33.47 -28.74
C PRO A 196 -6.11 -34.70 -27.92
N GLU A 197 -5.25 -35.72 -27.81
CA GLU A 197 -5.48 -36.89 -26.98
C GLU A 197 -5.40 -36.66 -25.46
N GLN A 198 -4.81 -35.55 -25.02
CA GLN A 198 -4.72 -35.11 -23.61
C GLN A 198 -5.69 -33.97 -23.27
N LEU A 199 -6.49 -33.53 -24.25
CA LEU A 199 -7.42 -32.42 -24.10
C LEU A 199 -8.85 -32.94 -23.96
N PHE A 200 -9.62 -32.27 -23.12
CA PHE A 200 -11.00 -32.60 -22.82
C PHE A 200 -11.90 -31.39 -23.03
N VAL A 201 -13.06 -31.63 -23.61
CA VAL A 201 -14.19 -30.71 -23.66
C VAL A 201 -15.13 -31.06 -22.51
N LEU A 202 -15.43 -30.08 -21.68
CA LEU A 202 -16.33 -30.26 -20.53
C LEU A 202 -17.74 -29.88 -20.93
N TYR A 203 -18.67 -30.82 -20.80
CA TYR A 203 -20.10 -30.59 -20.97
C TYR A 203 -20.75 -30.54 -19.59
N PRO A 204 -21.28 -29.39 -19.15
CA PRO A 204 -21.99 -29.35 -17.88
C PRO A 204 -23.24 -30.23 -17.96
N GLN A 205 -23.58 -30.89 -16.86
CA GLN A 205 -24.80 -31.68 -16.72
C GLN A 205 -25.56 -31.18 -15.50
N SER A 206 -26.88 -31.00 -15.62
CA SER A 206 -27.66 -30.53 -14.47
C SER A 206 -27.65 -31.58 -13.36
N THR A 207 -27.60 -31.12 -12.10
CA THR A 207 -27.78 -31.97 -10.93
C THR A 207 -29.27 -32.23 -10.64
N ALA A 208 -30.16 -31.37 -11.13
CA ALA A 208 -31.61 -31.47 -10.99
C ALA A 208 -32.28 -32.30 -12.11
N ALA A 209 -31.60 -32.45 -13.25
CA ALA A 209 -32.06 -33.28 -14.38
C ALA A 209 -30.88 -34.06 -14.98
N THR A 210 -31.04 -35.35 -15.31
CA THR A 210 -30.04 -36.19 -16.02
C THR A 210 -29.83 -35.78 -17.49
N ILE A 211 -30.09 -34.51 -17.82
CA ILE A 211 -29.91 -33.93 -19.15
C ILE A 211 -28.50 -33.38 -19.25
N ARG A 212 -27.72 -33.91 -20.21
CA ARG A 212 -26.42 -33.36 -20.59
C ARG A 212 -26.62 -32.01 -21.27
N GLY A 213 -25.85 -31.02 -20.88
CA GLY A 213 -25.82 -29.72 -21.53
C GLY A 213 -25.40 -29.83 -22.99
N LEU A 214 -26.15 -29.17 -23.87
CA LEU A 214 -25.91 -29.16 -25.31
C LEU A 214 -24.64 -28.37 -25.69
N LEU A 215 -24.29 -27.33 -24.93
CA LEU A 215 -23.10 -26.49 -25.15
C LEU A 215 -22.00 -26.81 -24.15
N PRO A 216 -20.73 -26.85 -24.58
CA PRO A 216 -19.61 -27.06 -23.68
C PRO A 216 -19.34 -25.83 -22.80
N TYR A 217 -18.79 -26.07 -21.60
CA TYR A 217 -18.16 -25.03 -20.80
C TYR A 217 -16.93 -24.51 -21.56
N GLY A 218 -16.87 -23.20 -21.79
CA GLY A 218 -15.95 -22.68 -22.80
C GLY A 218 -16.07 -21.18 -23.00
N ARG A 219 -15.04 -20.60 -23.61
CA ARG A 219 -15.08 -19.24 -24.13
C ARG A 219 -15.39 -19.27 -25.62
N PHE A 220 -16.40 -18.50 -26.03
CA PHE A 220 -16.86 -18.47 -27.41
C PHE A 220 -17.20 -17.06 -27.88
N SER A 221 -17.04 -16.80 -29.17
CA SER A 221 -17.77 -15.75 -29.87
C SER A 221 -19.00 -16.36 -30.52
N LEU A 222 -20.11 -15.62 -30.51
CA LEU A 222 -21.35 -16.02 -31.16
C LEU A 222 -21.43 -15.32 -32.51
N ARG A 223 -21.33 -16.07 -33.60
CA ARG A 223 -21.36 -15.54 -34.96
C ARG A 223 -22.72 -15.78 -35.59
N SER A 224 -23.41 -14.72 -36.01
CA SER A 224 -24.70 -14.84 -36.69
C SER A 224 -24.54 -15.64 -37.99
N SER A 225 -25.41 -16.63 -38.18
CA SER A 225 -25.47 -17.43 -39.42
C SER A 225 -26.00 -16.63 -40.60
N LEU A 226 -26.72 -15.53 -40.35
CA LEU A 226 -27.22 -14.62 -41.37
C LEU A 226 -26.10 -13.74 -41.96
N SER A 227 -25.37 -13.03 -41.11
CA SER A 227 -24.43 -11.98 -41.54
C SER A 227 -22.96 -12.40 -41.47
N GLY A 228 -22.65 -13.44 -40.71
CA GLY A 228 -21.27 -13.78 -40.36
C GLY A 228 -20.61 -12.76 -39.42
N LEU A 229 -21.37 -11.85 -38.80
CA LEU A 229 -20.90 -10.91 -37.78
C LEU A 229 -21.03 -11.49 -36.38
N CYS A 230 -20.24 -10.99 -35.43
CA CYS A 230 -20.21 -11.47 -34.06
C CYS A 230 -21.14 -10.67 -33.16
N LEU A 231 -21.78 -11.34 -32.20
CA LEU A 231 -22.43 -10.71 -31.06
C LEU A 231 -21.40 -9.84 -30.33
N ASP A 232 -21.73 -8.57 -30.18
CA ASP A 232 -20.91 -7.52 -29.57
C ASP A 232 -21.79 -6.72 -28.62
N LEU A 233 -21.16 -5.97 -27.73
CA LEU A 233 -21.81 -5.00 -26.86
C LEU A 233 -21.44 -3.60 -27.34
N ALA A 234 -22.45 -2.83 -27.72
CA ALA A 234 -22.30 -1.47 -28.21
C ALA A 234 -21.76 -0.53 -27.11
N GLY A 235 -21.24 0.63 -27.52
CA GLY A 235 -20.66 1.60 -26.59
C GLY A 235 -19.28 1.18 -26.09
N THR A 236 -19.09 1.22 -24.77
CA THR A 236 -17.81 0.82 -24.16
C THR A 236 -17.67 -0.70 -24.02
N GLY A 237 -18.79 -1.43 -24.04
CA GLY A 237 -18.84 -2.87 -23.77
C GLY A 237 -18.58 -3.20 -22.29
N LEU A 238 -18.69 -2.22 -21.40
CA LEU A 238 -18.32 -2.30 -19.97
C LEU A 238 -19.42 -1.77 -19.04
N ALA A 239 -20.38 -1.00 -19.57
CA ALA A 239 -21.43 -0.38 -18.76
C ALA A 239 -22.68 -1.25 -18.69
N ASP A 240 -23.40 -1.17 -17.56
CA ASP A 240 -24.74 -1.70 -17.42
C ASP A 240 -25.64 -1.19 -18.56
N ALA A 241 -26.50 -2.06 -19.07
CA ALA A 241 -27.41 -1.78 -20.19
C ALA A 241 -26.74 -1.44 -21.55
N ASP A 242 -25.42 -1.62 -21.69
CA ASP A 242 -24.79 -1.61 -23.02
C ASP A 242 -25.52 -2.63 -23.91
N ARG A 243 -25.98 -2.16 -25.07
CA ARG A 243 -26.88 -2.93 -25.94
C ARG A 243 -26.11 -3.99 -26.70
N ALA A 244 -26.69 -5.18 -26.78
CA ALA A 244 -26.18 -6.21 -27.67
C ALA A 244 -26.46 -5.80 -29.13
N VAL A 245 -25.41 -5.87 -29.95
CA VAL A 245 -25.45 -5.61 -31.40
C VAL A 245 -24.68 -6.71 -32.12
N GLN A 246 -24.80 -6.80 -33.44
CA GLN A 246 -23.81 -7.53 -34.25
C GLN A 246 -22.72 -6.58 -34.74
N ALA A 247 -21.46 -7.02 -34.76
CA ALA A 247 -20.36 -6.24 -35.29
C ALA A 247 -19.33 -7.12 -36.01
N THR A 248 -18.40 -6.49 -36.74
CA THR A 248 -17.29 -7.22 -37.36
C THR A 248 -16.56 -8.02 -36.28
N CYS A 249 -16.37 -9.32 -36.51
CA CYS A 249 -15.64 -10.18 -35.58
C CYS A 249 -14.19 -9.73 -35.47
N THR A 250 -13.81 -9.12 -34.34
CA THR A 250 -12.46 -8.62 -34.06
C THR A 250 -11.72 -9.47 -33.03
N GLY A 251 -12.43 -10.37 -32.34
CA GLY A 251 -11.89 -11.13 -31.21
C GLY A 251 -11.73 -10.31 -29.92
N ALA A 252 -12.23 -9.05 -29.91
CA ALA A 252 -12.23 -8.21 -28.71
C ALA A 252 -13.03 -8.84 -27.56
N ASP A 253 -12.66 -8.56 -26.32
CA ASP A 253 -13.26 -9.18 -25.12
C ASP A 253 -14.77 -8.96 -25.02
N ARG A 254 -15.27 -7.83 -25.53
CA ARG A 254 -16.71 -7.53 -25.59
C ARG A 254 -17.49 -8.39 -26.59
N GLN A 255 -16.80 -9.14 -27.44
CA GLN A 255 -17.36 -10.14 -28.36
C GLN A 255 -17.12 -11.59 -27.91
N ARG A 256 -16.59 -11.79 -26.69
CA ARG A 256 -16.23 -13.11 -26.16
C ARG A 256 -17.03 -13.40 -24.89
N PHE A 257 -17.64 -14.57 -24.82
CA PHE A 257 -18.53 -14.96 -23.74
C PHE A 257 -18.10 -16.30 -23.13
N ASP A 258 -17.99 -16.37 -21.80
CA ASP A 258 -17.86 -17.61 -21.05
C ASP A 258 -19.28 -18.20 -20.84
N LEU A 259 -19.50 -19.43 -21.32
CA LEU A 259 -20.79 -20.13 -21.24
C LEU A 259 -20.82 -21.05 -20.02
N THR A 260 -21.83 -20.89 -19.16
CA THR A 260 -22.04 -21.70 -17.94
C THR A 260 -23.49 -22.18 -17.83
N LEU A 261 -23.71 -23.41 -17.37
CA LEU A 261 -25.04 -23.97 -17.15
C LEU A 261 -25.57 -23.55 -15.77
N ALA A 262 -26.81 -23.08 -15.73
CA ALA A 262 -27.57 -22.78 -14.53
C ALA A 262 -28.33 -24.02 -14.03
N ALA A 263 -28.79 -24.00 -12.77
CA ALA A 263 -29.45 -25.14 -12.14
C ALA A 263 -30.78 -25.51 -12.84
N ASP A 264 -31.45 -24.54 -13.43
CA ASP A 264 -32.70 -24.67 -14.19
C ASP A 264 -32.51 -25.21 -15.62
N GLY A 265 -31.26 -25.50 -16.02
CA GLY A 265 -30.92 -26.02 -17.34
C GLY A 265 -30.69 -24.95 -18.41
N GLY A 266 -30.82 -23.65 -18.08
CA GLY A 266 -30.46 -22.55 -18.97
C GLY A 266 -28.96 -22.24 -18.96
N TYR A 267 -28.47 -21.58 -20.02
CA TYR A 267 -27.08 -21.12 -20.11
C TYR A 267 -26.96 -19.63 -19.82
N ARG A 268 -25.97 -19.27 -19.02
CA ARG A 268 -25.52 -17.90 -18.80
C ARG A 268 -24.36 -17.60 -19.74
N LEU A 269 -24.43 -16.48 -20.45
CA LEU A 269 -23.40 -16.00 -21.37
C LEU A 269 -22.71 -14.79 -20.75
N ARG A 270 -21.56 -15.00 -20.10
CA ARG A 270 -20.83 -13.95 -19.41
C ARG A 270 -19.83 -13.28 -20.33
N ASN A 271 -19.99 -11.99 -20.59
CA ASN A 271 -19.08 -11.24 -21.42
C ASN A 271 -17.69 -11.11 -20.76
N LEU A 272 -16.62 -11.25 -21.54
CA LEU A 272 -15.25 -11.23 -21.02
C LEU A 272 -14.78 -9.80 -20.67
N ALA A 273 -15.24 -8.78 -21.39
CA ALA A 273 -14.82 -7.40 -21.11
C ALA A 273 -15.40 -6.89 -19.79
N SER A 274 -16.70 -7.11 -19.58
CA SER A 274 -17.42 -6.58 -18.42
C SER A 274 -17.59 -7.55 -17.26
N GLY A 275 -17.53 -8.86 -17.52
CA GLY A 275 -17.94 -9.89 -16.56
C GLY A 275 -19.45 -10.00 -16.33
N GLN A 276 -20.26 -9.25 -17.07
CA GLN A 276 -21.73 -9.23 -16.97
C GLN A 276 -22.39 -10.27 -17.87
N LEU A 277 -23.66 -10.58 -17.61
CA LEU A 277 -24.42 -11.56 -18.40
C LEU A 277 -25.19 -10.89 -19.54
N LEU A 278 -25.33 -11.60 -20.64
CA LEU A 278 -26.34 -11.31 -21.64
C LEU A 278 -27.73 -11.35 -20.98
N ASP A 279 -28.53 -10.33 -21.21
CA ASP A 279 -29.74 -10.04 -20.44
C ASP A 279 -30.87 -9.53 -21.35
N ILE A 280 -32.08 -10.08 -21.18
CA ILE A 280 -33.27 -9.47 -21.77
C ILE A 280 -33.73 -8.32 -20.88
N THR A 281 -33.71 -7.12 -21.45
CA THR A 281 -33.95 -5.86 -20.72
C THR A 281 -35.24 -5.90 -19.91
N GLY A 282 -35.12 -5.66 -18.61
CA GLY A 282 -36.26 -5.56 -17.69
C GLY A 282 -37.04 -6.85 -17.52
N ALA A 283 -36.45 -8.00 -17.86
CA ALA A 283 -37.10 -9.30 -17.89
C ALA A 283 -38.42 -9.31 -18.71
N ALA A 284 -38.55 -8.40 -19.69
CA ALA A 284 -39.77 -8.31 -20.47
C ALA A 284 -39.96 -9.58 -21.31
N THR A 285 -41.21 -9.98 -21.52
CA THR A 285 -41.57 -11.16 -22.32
C THR A 285 -42.08 -10.79 -23.71
N VAL A 286 -41.97 -9.51 -24.09
CA VAL A 286 -42.50 -8.97 -25.35
C VAL A 286 -41.47 -9.07 -26.47
N ALA A 287 -41.90 -9.53 -27.65
CA ALA A 287 -41.08 -9.53 -28.86
C ALA A 287 -40.61 -8.12 -29.24
N GLY A 288 -39.36 -8.00 -29.68
CA GLY A 288 -38.71 -6.72 -29.99
C GLY A 288 -38.01 -6.07 -28.79
N THR A 289 -38.07 -6.69 -27.61
CA THR A 289 -37.31 -6.20 -26.46
C THR A 289 -35.82 -6.35 -26.73
N ALA A 290 -35.07 -5.26 -26.54
CA ALA A 290 -33.64 -5.24 -26.74
C ALA A 290 -32.89 -6.15 -25.75
N VAL A 291 -31.82 -6.76 -26.24
CA VAL A 291 -30.86 -7.48 -25.41
C VAL A 291 -29.76 -6.53 -24.98
N GLN A 292 -29.29 -6.67 -23.76
CA GLN A 292 -28.26 -5.85 -23.15
C GLN A 292 -27.29 -6.73 -22.37
N GLN A 293 -26.24 -6.13 -21.82
CA GLN A 293 -25.55 -6.73 -20.68
C GLN A 293 -26.07 -6.18 -19.35
N TRP A 294 -26.08 -7.01 -18.33
CA TRP A 294 -26.48 -6.63 -16.99
C TRP A 294 -25.72 -7.47 -15.93
N PRO A 295 -25.49 -6.93 -14.72
CA PRO A 295 -24.94 -7.71 -13.61
C PRO A 295 -25.71 -9.02 -13.39
N ASP A 296 -24.99 -10.05 -12.96
CA ASP A 296 -25.55 -11.37 -12.70
C ASP A 296 -26.56 -11.30 -11.55
N THR A 297 -27.84 -11.56 -11.86
CA THR A 297 -28.95 -11.58 -10.90
C THR A 297 -29.51 -12.97 -10.70
N ASP A 298 -28.94 -13.97 -11.38
CA ASP A 298 -29.51 -15.32 -11.50
C ASP A 298 -30.97 -15.33 -12.00
N GLY A 299 -31.40 -14.26 -12.69
CA GLY A 299 -32.73 -14.13 -13.24
C GLY A 299 -32.89 -15.02 -14.48
N SER A 300 -34.08 -15.61 -14.65
CA SER A 300 -34.39 -16.44 -15.83
C SER A 300 -34.32 -15.68 -17.16
N ASN A 301 -34.34 -14.35 -17.13
CA ASN A 301 -34.11 -13.47 -18.29
C ASN A 301 -32.62 -13.35 -18.70
N GLN A 302 -31.70 -13.91 -17.92
CA GLN A 302 -30.27 -14.04 -18.19
C GLN A 302 -29.87 -15.49 -18.53
N HIS A 303 -30.86 -16.40 -18.57
CA HIS A 303 -30.68 -17.81 -18.83
C HIS A 303 -31.25 -18.15 -20.22
N PHE A 304 -30.44 -18.79 -21.06
CA PHE A 304 -30.82 -19.10 -22.44
C PHE A 304 -30.79 -20.61 -22.68
N LEU A 305 -31.89 -21.18 -23.16
CA LEU A 305 -32.00 -22.56 -23.59
C LEU A 305 -31.49 -22.70 -25.03
N PRO A 306 -30.40 -23.43 -25.27
CA PRO A 306 -29.90 -23.68 -26.60
C PRO A 306 -30.69 -24.81 -27.28
N THR A 307 -30.98 -24.66 -28.56
CA THR A 307 -31.48 -25.73 -29.44
C THR A 307 -30.52 -25.87 -30.62
N ALA A 308 -29.96 -27.06 -30.82
CA ALA A 308 -29.04 -27.31 -31.93
C ALA A 308 -29.83 -27.45 -33.24
N THR A 309 -29.33 -26.78 -34.27
CA THR A 309 -29.81 -26.86 -35.65
C THR A 309 -28.61 -27.11 -36.55
N SER A 310 -28.33 -28.38 -36.84
CA SER A 310 -27.14 -28.80 -37.60
C SER A 310 -25.82 -28.31 -36.95
N ASP A 311 -25.12 -27.33 -37.55
CA ASP A 311 -23.86 -26.71 -37.10
C ASP A 311 -24.08 -25.38 -36.35
N THR A 312 -25.33 -25.02 -36.05
CA THR A 312 -25.73 -23.75 -35.44
C THR A 312 -26.59 -23.98 -34.21
N ILE A 313 -26.75 -22.95 -33.39
CA ILE A 313 -27.62 -22.97 -32.21
C ILE A 313 -28.62 -21.81 -32.27
N GLN A 314 -29.83 -22.07 -31.81
CA GLN A 314 -30.80 -21.03 -31.47
C GLN A 314 -30.79 -20.87 -29.95
N LEU A 315 -30.73 -19.63 -29.45
CA LEU A 315 -30.71 -19.31 -28.01
C LEU A 315 -32.06 -18.71 -27.61
N LYS A 316 -32.81 -19.44 -26.78
CA LYS A 316 -34.13 -19.05 -26.32
C LYS A 316 -34.08 -18.55 -24.87
N ALA A 317 -34.43 -17.30 -24.61
CA ALA A 317 -34.49 -16.79 -23.24
C ALA A 317 -35.50 -17.62 -22.44
N LEU A 318 -35.06 -18.13 -21.28
CA LEU A 318 -35.82 -19.11 -20.49
C LEU A 318 -37.14 -18.53 -19.97
N HIS A 319 -37.14 -17.25 -19.57
CA HIS A 319 -38.32 -16.59 -18.99
C HIS A 319 -39.43 -16.29 -20.01
N SER A 320 -39.08 -15.95 -21.24
CA SER A 320 -40.04 -15.52 -22.27
C SER A 320 -40.35 -16.60 -23.31
N GLY A 321 -39.46 -17.58 -23.48
CA GLY A 321 -39.55 -18.55 -24.56
C GLY A 321 -39.22 -17.96 -25.94
N LEU A 322 -38.73 -16.72 -26.02
CA LEU A 322 -38.36 -16.01 -27.25
C LEU A 322 -36.87 -16.14 -27.56
N CYS A 323 -36.50 -16.00 -28.82
CA CYS A 323 -35.17 -16.29 -29.33
C CYS A 323 -34.32 -15.03 -29.54
N LEU A 324 -33.02 -15.15 -29.28
CA LEU A 324 -32.00 -14.14 -29.58
C LEU A 324 -31.95 -13.90 -31.09
N ASP A 325 -32.28 -12.68 -31.50
CA ASP A 325 -32.66 -12.32 -32.87
C ASP A 325 -31.89 -11.07 -33.32
N VAL A 326 -31.26 -11.14 -34.49
CA VAL A 326 -30.76 -9.94 -35.17
C VAL A 326 -31.95 -9.18 -35.76
N THR A 327 -32.18 -7.96 -35.25
CA THR A 327 -33.38 -7.19 -35.58
C THR A 327 -33.54 -6.99 -37.08
N ALA A 328 -34.74 -7.30 -37.58
CA ALA A 328 -35.16 -7.08 -38.97
C ALA A 328 -34.27 -7.76 -40.02
N GLU A 329 -33.65 -8.90 -39.68
CA GLU A 329 -32.76 -9.66 -40.59
C GLU A 329 -31.63 -8.78 -41.18
N ARG A 330 -31.20 -7.76 -40.43
CA ARG A 330 -30.12 -6.86 -40.85
C ARG A 330 -28.78 -7.60 -40.91
N THR A 331 -27.93 -7.24 -41.86
CA THR A 331 -26.60 -7.82 -42.04
C THR A 331 -25.46 -6.84 -41.78
N ASP A 332 -25.77 -5.60 -41.46
CA ASP A 332 -24.78 -4.54 -41.22
C ASP A 332 -24.31 -4.50 -39.75
N ALA A 333 -23.08 -4.02 -39.55
CA ALA A 333 -22.50 -3.87 -38.22
C ALA A 333 -23.19 -2.74 -37.44
N GLY A 334 -23.44 -2.97 -36.16
CA GLY A 334 -24.25 -2.12 -35.30
C GLY A 334 -25.74 -2.47 -35.31
N ALA A 335 -26.18 -3.46 -36.10
CA ALA A 335 -27.58 -3.88 -36.04
C ALA A 335 -27.92 -4.41 -34.63
N PRO A 336 -29.01 -3.95 -34.01
CA PRO A 336 -29.41 -4.36 -32.66
C PRO A 336 -29.73 -5.85 -32.58
N ILE A 337 -29.50 -6.40 -31.39
CA ILE A 337 -29.99 -7.72 -30.99
C ILE A 337 -31.18 -7.55 -30.06
N GLN A 338 -32.22 -8.33 -30.32
CA GLN A 338 -33.47 -8.34 -29.58
C GLN A 338 -33.88 -9.78 -29.24
N GLN A 339 -34.94 -9.94 -28.45
CA GLN A 339 -35.68 -11.20 -28.44
C GLN A 339 -36.85 -11.13 -29.43
N TRP A 340 -37.15 -12.23 -30.13
CA TRP A 340 -38.28 -12.33 -31.06
C TRP A 340 -38.86 -13.75 -31.07
N ASP A 341 -40.05 -13.92 -31.65
CA ASP A 341 -40.66 -15.24 -31.83
C ASP A 341 -39.71 -16.19 -32.55
N CYS A 342 -39.49 -17.37 -31.96
CA CYS A 342 -38.57 -18.37 -32.49
C CYS A 342 -39.11 -18.96 -33.81
N GLY A 343 -38.36 -18.79 -34.91
CA GLY A 343 -38.70 -19.36 -36.21
C GLY A 343 -37.85 -20.58 -36.59
N THR A 344 -38.42 -21.48 -37.38
CA THR A 344 -37.67 -22.59 -37.98
C THR A 344 -36.82 -22.07 -39.16
N ASN A 345 -35.55 -22.46 -39.22
CA ASN A 345 -34.59 -22.07 -40.28
C ASN A 345 -34.43 -20.54 -40.46
N LYS A 346 -34.65 -19.76 -39.41
CA LYS A 346 -34.42 -18.32 -39.41
C LYS A 346 -32.95 -18.01 -39.14
N ALA A 347 -32.20 -17.73 -40.20
CA ALA A 347 -30.75 -17.50 -40.11
C ALA A 347 -30.37 -16.34 -39.16
N ASN A 348 -31.24 -15.34 -39.00
CA ASN A 348 -31.03 -14.21 -38.09
C ASN A 348 -31.20 -14.56 -36.60
N GLN A 349 -31.69 -15.77 -36.30
CA GLN A 349 -31.82 -16.34 -34.95
C GLN A 349 -30.87 -17.53 -34.71
N GLN A 350 -30.01 -17.82 -35.68
CA GLN A 350 -29.05 -18.92 -35.63
C GLN A 350 -27.65 -18.36 -35.40
N TRP A 351 -26.95 -18.94 -34.44
CA TRP A 351 -25.63 -18.52 -34.00
C TRP A 351 -24.67 -19.70 -34.10
N ARG A 352 -23.47 -19.47 -34.66
CA ARG A 352 -22.35 -20.40 -34.60
C ARG A 352 -21.47 -20.04 -33.41
N LEU A 353 -21.13 -21.02 -32.59
CA LEU A 353 -20.10 -20.87 -31.57
C LEU A 353 -18.73 -20.97 -32.24
N VAL A 354 -17.93 -19.92 -32.14
CA VAL A 354 -16.61 -19.81 -32.77
C VAL A 354 -15.54 -19.65 -31.69
N THR A 355 -14.43 -20.35 -31.84
CA THR A 355 -13.25 -20.22 -30.98
C THR A 355 -12.16 -19.40 -31.70
N THR A 356 -11.19 -18.85 -30.96
CA THR A 356 -10.14 -17.95 -31.50
C THR A 356 -9.06 -18.66 -32.35
N ALA A 357 -9.17 -19.98 -32.57
CA ALA A 357 -8.58 -20.65 -33.73
C ALA A 357 -9.69 -21.35 -34.51
N SER A 358 -9.58 -21.40 -35.84
CA SER A 358 -10.65 -21.65 -36.82
C SER A 358 -11.42 -22.98 -36.78
N ALA A 359 -11.60 -23.64 -35.65
CA ALA A 359 -12.52 -24.77 -35.52
C ALA A 359 -13.96 -24.28 -35.34
N VAL A 360 -14.81 -24.51 -36.35
CA VAL A 360 -16.27 -24.44 -36.23
C VAL A 360 -16.72 -25.69 -35.47
N TRP A 361 -17.40 -25.52 -34.35
CA TRP A 361 -17.93 -26.64 -33.57
C TRP A 361 -19.19 -27.20 -34.24
N THR A 362 -19.20 -28.49 -34.55
CA THR A 362 -20.42 -29.23 -34.92
C THR A 362 -21.00 -29.91 -33.67
N PRO A 363 -22.23 -29.54 -33.24
CA PRO A 363 -22.91 -30.24 -32.15
C PRO A 363 -23.07 -31.74 -32.45
N VAL A 364 -22.71 -32.59 -31.49
CA VAL A 364 -23.18 -33.98 -31.46
C VAL A 364 -24.68 -33.95 -31.12
N PRO A 365 -25.57 -34.65 -31.85
CA PRO A 365 -27.00 -34.69 -31.53
C PRO A 365 -27.23 -35.20 -30.10
N ALA A 366 -28.06 -34.50 -29.33
CA ALA A 366 -28.52 -35.00 -28.03
C ALA A 366 -29.37 -36.26 -28.22
N PRO A 367 -29.28 -37.28 -27.34
CA PRO A 367 -30.23 -38.39 -27.34
C PRO A 367 -31.63 -37.84 -27.05
N THR A 368 -32.59 -38.17 -27.90
CA THR A 368 -34.01 -37.94 -27.60
C THR A 368 -34.41 -38.72 -26.35
N ALA A 369 -35.08 -38.04 -25.41
CA ALA A 369 -35.62 -38.65 -24.21
C ALA A 369 -36.67 -39.71 -24.58
N GLY A 370 -36.32 -40.98 -24.43
CA GLY A 370 -37.24 -42.10 -24.56
C GLY A 370 -36.51 -43.38 -24.95
N ASP A 371 -36.18 -44.23 -23.98
CA ASP A 371 -36.80 -45.56 -23.86
C ASP A 371 -36.30 -46.27 -22.59
N THR A 372 -37.21 -47.02 -22.00
CA THR A 372 -37.06 -47.90 -20.83
C THR A 372 -36.49 -49.26 -21.24
N GLY A 373 -35.48 -49.81 -20.56
CA GLY A 373 -35.26 -51.27 -20.52
C GLY A 373 -33.81 -51.79 -20.47
N GLY A 374 -33.44 -52.31 -19.30
CA GLY A 374 -32.89 -53.67 -19.05
C GLY A 374 -31.65 -54.20 -19.78
N GLY A 375 -30.65 -54.62 -18.98
CA GLY A 375 -30.08 -55.97 -19.10
C GLY A 375 -28.59 -56.13 -19.47
N GLY A 376 -27.75 -56.41 -18.46
CA GLY A 376 -26.94 -57.63 -18.38
C GLY A 376 -25.62 -57.81 -19.18
N THR A 377 -24.58 -58.19 -18.41
CA THR A 377 -23.46 -59.14 -18.70
C THR A 377 -22.11 -58.64 -19.24
N ASP A 378 -21.09 -58.86 -18.40
CA ASP A 378 -19.64 -59.05 -18.62
C ASP A 378 -19.38 -60.42 -19.33
N PRO A 379 -18.15 -60.95 -19.61
CA PRO A 379 -16.77 -60.41 -19.62
C PRO A 379 -15.90 -60.83 -20.85
N GLY A 380 -14.64 -60.37 -20.91
CA GLY A 380 -13.51 -61.26 -21.25
C GLY A 380 -12.35 -60.72 -22.10
N GLY A 381 -11.11 -60.90 -21.59
CA GLY A 381 -10.05 -61.58 -22.37
C GLY A 381 -8.85 -60.79 -22.91
N ASP A 382 -7.79 -60.73 -22.09
CA ASP A 382 -6.39 -61.17 -22.33
C ASP A 382 -5.52 -60.66 -23.51
N GLY A 383 -4.20 -60.53 -23.22
CA GLY A 383 -3.14 -60.78 -24.22
C GLY A 383 -2.14 -59.67 -24.60
N GLY A 384 -1.02 -59.58 -23.86
CA GLY A 384 0.33 -59.81 -24.44
C GLY A 384 1.09 -58.73 -25.25
N SER A 385 2.19 -58.26 -24.64
CA SER A 385 3.58 -58.20 -25.17
C SER A 385 3.97 -57.29 -26.35
N GLY A 386 4.76 -56.25 -26.01
CA GLY A 386 6.15 -56.10 -26.51
C GLY A 386 6.37 -55.34 -27.83
N THR A 387 7.05 -54.19 -27.76
CA THR A 387 8.38 -53.91 -28.35
C THR A 387 8.71 -52.40 -28.28
N THR A 388 10.00 -52.12 -28.02
CA THR A 388 10.63 -50.80 -27.91
C THR A 388 10.59 -49.96 -29.20
N PRO A 389 10.40 -48.62 -29.14
CA PRO A 389 10.69 -47.74 -30.26
C PRO A 389 12.10 -47.08 -30.15
N PRO A 390 12.74 -46.75 -31.28
CA PRO A 390 14.06 -46.14 -31.32
C PRO A 390 14.01 -44.63 -31.10
N THR A 391 15.11 -44.13 -30.55
CA THR A 391 15.42 -42.74 -30.27
C THR A 391 15.51 -41.88 -31.54
N THR A 392 14.80 -40.74 -31.56
CA THR A 392 15.08 -39.63 -32.49
C THR A 392 15.41 -38.36 -31.68
N PRO A 393 16.44 -37.56 -32.02
CA PRO A 393 16.86 -36.41 -31.24
C PRO A 393 15.90 -35.20 -31.39
N PRO A 394 15.85 -34.27 -30.43
CA PRO A 394 14.86 -33.20 -30.40
C PRO A 394 15.14 -32.12 -31.44
N THR A 395 14.13 -31.76 -32.22
CA THR A 395 14.12 -30.56 -33.06
C THR A 395 13.88 -29.31 -32.22
N THR A 396 14.68 -28.30 -32.51
CA THR A 396 14.77 -26.99 -31.86
C THR A 396 13.50 -26.18 -32.15
N GLU A 397 12.68 -25.89 -31.14
CA GLU A 397 11.50 -25.04 -31.26
C GLU A 397 11.92 -23.55 -31.23
N THR A 398 11.39 -22.76 -32.16
CA THR A 398 11.78 -21.35 -32.39
C THR A 398 11.01 -20.42 -31.43
N PRO A 399 11.65 -19.41 -30.81
CA PRO A 399 11.01 -18.58 -29.79
C PRO A 399 9.95 -17.59 -30.35
N PRO A 400 8.91 -17.24 -29.56
CA PRO A 400 7.77 -16.43 -30.00
C PRO A 400 8.12 -14.94 -30.17
N THR A 401 7.63 -14.34 -31.26
CA THR A 401 8.05 -13.03 -31.80
C THR A 401 7.17 -11.83 -31.39
N ALA A 402 6.16 -11.99 -30.52
CA ALA A 402 5.24 -10.89 -30.18
C ALA A 402 5.69 -10.10 -28.92
N THR A 403 6.08 -8.84 -29.12
CA THR A 403 6.49 -7.89 -28.08
C THR A 403 5.29 -7.35 -27.29
N THR A 404 4.87 -8.04 -26.23
CA THR A 404 3.87 -7.52 -25.29
C THR A 404 4.50 -6.48 -24.36
N ALA A 405 3.77 -5.39 -24.09
CA ALA A 405 4.22 -4.35 -23.17
C ALA A 405 4.37 -4.89 -21.74
N LEU A 406 5.42 -4.48 -21.03
CA LEU A 406 5.61 -4.78 -19.62
C LEU A 406 4.62 -3.97 -18.78
N LYS A 407 3.63 -4.64 -18.19
CA LYS A 407 2.62 -3.99 -17.34
C LYS A 407 3.17 -3.74 -15.93
N LEU A 408 3.09 -2.49 -15.48
CA LEU A 408 3.54 -2.08 -14.15
C LEU A 408 2.50 -1.15 -13.46
N PRO A 409 2.37 -1.17 -12.13
CA PRO A 409 3.10 -2.05 -11.22
C PRO A 409 2.66 -3.51 -11.34
N LEU A 410 3.58 -4.44 -11.10
CA LEU A 410 3.23 -5.84 -10.89
C LEU A 410 2.74 -5.98 -9.45
N GLU A 411 1.45 -6.24 -9.26
CA GLU A 411 0.86 -6.42 -7.94
C GLU A 411 0.89 -7.89 -7.51
N LEU A 412 1.71 -8.20 -6.50
CA LEU A 412 1.74 -9.52 -5.87
C LEU A 412 1.00 -9.45 -4.54
N LEU A 413 -0.33 -9.40 -4.64
CA LEU A 413 -1.25 -9.26 -3.52
C LEU A 413 -2.13 -10.50 -3.42
N GLY A 414 -2.43 -10.95 -2.20
CA GLY A 414 -3.33 -12.07 -1.99
C GLY A 414 -3.82 -12.18 -0.57
N ALA A 415 -4.47 -13.30 -0.25
CA ALA A 415 -5.01 -13.57 1.07
C ALA A 415 -3.92 -13.67 2.16
N GLY A 416 -2.67 -13.98 1.81
CA GLY A 416 -1.54 -13.99 2.74
C GLY A 416 -1.14 -15.35 3.31
N LEU A 417 -1.76 -16.45 2.85
CA LEU A 417 -1.40 -17.80 3.27
C LEU A 417 -0.08 -18.28 2.62
N PRO A 418 0.93 -18.71 3.41
CA PRO A 418 2.17 -19.28 2.90
C PRO A 418 1.97 -20.56 2.07
N SER A 419 0.96 -21.36 2.39
CA SER A 419 0.54 -22.53 1.60
C SER A 419 0.01 -22.18 0.20
N ALA A 420 -0.43 -20.94 -0.02
CA ALA A 420 -0.99 -20.46 -1.29
C ALA A 420 -0.28 -19.17 -1.77
N PRO A 421 1.01 -19.25 -2.14
CA PRO A 421 1.79 -18.08 -2.53
C PRO A 421 1.29 -17.50 -3.86
N VAL A 422 1.34 -16.17 -3.98
CA VAL A 422 0.93 -15.48 -5.21
C VAL A 422 2.13 -15.37 -6.13
N VAL A 423 2.00 -15.85 -7.37
CA VAL A 423 3.06 -15.75 -8.40
C VAL A 423 2.59 -14.85 -9.53
N ALA A 424 3.45 -13.94 -9.96
CA ALA A 424 3.21 -13.07 -11.11
C ALA A 424 4.38 -13.14 -12.09
N THR A 425 4.09 -13.10 -13.39
CA THR A 425 5.10 -13.18 -14.45
C THR A 425 5.19 -11.86 -15.20
N ALA A 426 6.41 -11.38 -15.43
CA ALA A 426 6.74 -10.21 -16.21
C ALA A 426 7.54 -10.62 -17.46
N ASN A 427 7.29 -9.90 -18.55
CA ASN A 427 7.90 -10.15 -19.86
C ASN A 427 8.81 -8.99 -20.23
N LEU A 428 10.08 -9.25 -20.53
CA LEU A 428 11.01 -8.26 -21.06
C LEU A 428 11.58 -8.75 -22.39
N THR A 429 11.42 -7.96 -23.45
CA THR A 429 11.97 -8.29 -24.77
C THR A 429 13.41 -7.80 -24.84
N LEU A 430 14.35 -8.69 -25.15
CA LEU A 430 15.75 -8.36 -25.43
C LEU A 430 16.04 -8.62 -26.89
N ASP A 431 16.81 -7.75 -27.54
CA ASP A 431 17.44 -8.11 -28.81
C ASP A 431 18.68 -9.01 -28.55
N GLN A 432 19.32 -9.50 -29.61
CA GLN A 432 20.49 -10.38 -29.47
C GLN A 432 21.67 -9.73 -28.75
N ALA A 433 21.89 -8.42 -28.94
CA ALA A 433 22.94 -7.68 -28.25
C ALA A 433 22.60 -7.52 -26.76
N GLY A 434 21.34 -7.19 -26.45
CA GLY A 434 20.80 -7.07 -25.10
C GLY A 434 20.86 -8.39 -24.33
N ALA A 435 20.46 -9.51 -24.94
CA ALA A 435 20.56 -10.83 -24.31
C ALA A 435 22.02 -11.20 -23.95
N SER A 436 22.97 -10.83 -24.82
CA SER A 436 24.41 -11.07 -24.59
C SER A 436 25.02 -10.11 -23.57
N ALA A 437 24.56 -8.86 -23.54
CA ALA A 437 25.09 -7.80 -22.69
C ALA A 437 24.46 -7.76 -21.29
N ALA A 438 23.32 -8.43 -21.07
CA ALA A 438 22.63 -8.44 -19.78
C ALA A 438 23.50 -9.06 -18.69
N THR A 439 23.74 -8.29 -17.63
CA THR A 439 24.52 -8.72 -16.47
C THR A 439 23.72 -8.74 -15.17
N GLU A 440 22.62 -8.01 -15.12
CA GLU A 440 21.80 -7.90 -13.93
C GLU A 440 20.31 -7.73 -14.28
N LEU A 441 19.45 -8.21 -13.40
CA LEU A 441 18.05 -7.84 -13.33
C LEU A 441 17.90 -6.76 -12.25
N TRP A 442 17.56 -5.54 -12.65
CA TRP A 442 17.32 -4.42 -11.75
C TRP A 442 15.82 -4.21 -11.52
N LEU A 443 15.44 -3.87 -10.29
CA LEU A 443 14.04 -3.60 -9.93
C LEU A 443 13.91 -2.49 -8.90
N ARG A 444 12.82 -1.72 -9.00
CA ARG A 444 12.30 -0.84 -7.94
C ARG A 444 11.11 -1.53 -7.30
N CYS A 445 11.23 -1.86 -6.02
CA CYS A 445 10.26 -2.69 -5.32
C CYS A 445 9.66 -1.99 -4.11
N HIS A 446 8.34 -1.95 -4.03
CA HIS A 446 7.63 -1.39 -2.90
C HIS A 446 7.15 -2.48 -1.96
N ARG A 447 7.63 -2.36 -0.72
CA ARG A 447 7.36 -3.23 0.42
C ARG A 447 7.67 -4.71 0.17
N CYS A 448 8.78 -5.06 -0.48
CA CYS A 448 9.26 -6.46 -0.55
C CYS A 448 9.90 -6.97 0.75
N GLY A 449 9.95 -6.15 1.79
CA GLY A 449 10.31 -6.54 3.15
C GLY A 449 9.10 -6.55 4.09
N PHE A 450 9.30 -7.11 5.27
CA PHE A 450 8.41 -6.91 6.43
C PHE A 450 8.96 -5.77 7.27
N PHE A 451 8.10 -4.83 7.63
CA PHE A 451 8.47 -3.59 8.34
C PHE A 451 7.66 -3.39 9.63
N GLY A 452 6.67 -4.25 9.87
CA GLY A 452 5.82 -4.23 11.04
C GLY A 452 6.39 -5.12 12.16
N PRO A 453 5.86 -4.99 13.38
CA PRO A 453 6.22 -5.87 14.48
C PRO A 453 5.85 -7.34 14.17
N PRO A 454 6.55 -8.33 14.75
CA PRO A 454 6.24 -9.74 14.54
C PRO A 454 4.83 -10.11 15.02
N GLU A 455 4.17 -11.02 14.29
CA GLU A 455 2.93 -11.66 14.71
C GLU A 455 3.10 -12.28 16.10
N PHE A 456 2.17 -12.00 17.00
CA PHE A 456 2.17 -12.51 18.36
C PHE A 456 1.04 -13.47 18.64
N GLU A 457 -0.03 -13.39 17.87
CA GLU A 457 -1.19 -14.27 18.04
C GLU A 457 -0.87 -15.67 17.49
N ALA A 458 -1.70 -16.65 17.89
CA ALA A 458 -1.66 -17.97 17.31
C ALA A 458 -2.08 -17.91 15.84
N THR A 459 -1.32 -18.57 14.98
CA THR A 459 -1.56 -18.57 13.53
C THR A 459 -1.96 -19.95 13.02
N THR A 460 -2.75 -19.98 11.96
CA THR A 460 -3.16 -21.21 11.25
C THR A 460 -1.99 -21.88 10.53
N GLU A 461 -1.00 -21.10 10.10
CA GLU A 461 0.26 -21.57 9.48
C GLU A 461 1.45 -20.72 9.97
N ALA A 462 2.68 -21.19 9.75
CA ALA A 462 3.87 -20.40 10.10
C ALA A 462 4.01 -19.18 9.16
N PRO A 463 4.00 -17.93 9.67
CA PRO A 463 4.16 -16.72 8.88
C PRO A 463 5.48 -16.72 8.15
N ALA A 464 5.44 -16.13 6.97
CA ALA A 464 6.60 -16.00 6.13
C ALA A 464 7.66 -15.12 6.80
N ARG A 465 8.92 -15.58 6.80
CA ARG A 465 10.07 -14.76 7.22
C ARG A 465 10.65 -13.94 6.07
N ILE A 466 10.46 -14.41 4.84
CA ILE A 466 10.90 -13.76 3.62
C ILE A 466 9.67 -13.46 2.80
N LYS A 467 9.41 -12.19 2.53
CA LYS A 467 8.17 -11.76 1.92
C LYS A 467 8.08 -12.11 0.43
N GLY A 468 9.17 -11.93 -0.31
CA GLY A 468 9.19 -12.15 -1.76
C GLY A 468 10.35 -13.00 -2.23
N SER A 469 10.16 -13.71 -3.34
CA SER A 469 11.21 -14.37 -4.10
C SER A 469 11.03 -14.07 -5.59
N LEU A 470 12.08 -14.22 -6.41
CA LEU A 470 12.03 -14.07 -7.85
C LEU A 470 12.84 -15.14 -8.57
N ARG A 471 12.59 -15.36 -9.86
CA ARG A 471 13.45 -16.18 -10.73
C ARG A 471 13.42 -15.68 -12.17
N VAL A 472 14.55 -15.80 -12.85
CA VAL A 472 14.68 -15.46 -14.27
C VAL A 472 14.61 -16.75 -15.09
N LEU A 473 13.51 -16.90 -15.82
CA LEU A 473 13.30 -18.05 -16.70
C LEU A 473 14.01 -17.85 -18.05
N GLY A 474 14.15 -16.60 -18.51
CA GLY A 474 14.66 -16.32 -19.85
C GLY A 474 13.66 -16.81 -20.90
N GLY A 475 14.15 -17.55 -21.90
CA GLY A 475 13.29 -18.21 -22.90
C GLY A 475 12.55 -19.45 -22.40
N THR A 476 12.82 -19.92 -21.18
CA THR A 476 12.15 -21.10 -20.62
C THR A 476 10.66 -20.82 -20.37
N ALA A 477 9.80 -21.65 -20.95
CA ALA A 477 8.35 -21.57 -20.75
C ALA A 477 7.97 -21.74 -19.27
N VAL A 478 6.89 -21.06 -18.83
CA VAL A 478 6.42 -21.10 -17.42
C VAL A 478 6.13 -22.52 -16.93
N ALA A 479 5.65 -23.41 -17.79
CA ALA A 479 5.41 -24.82 -17.46
C ALA A 479 6.69 -25.54 -16.98
N ASN A 480 7.85 -25.14 -17.50
CA ASN A 480 9.16 -25.72 -17.18
C ASN A 480 9.90 -24.95 -16.08
N ALA A 481 9.26 -23.95 -15.48
CA ALA A 481 9.88 -23.10 -14.49
C ALA A 481 10.26 -23.86 -13.20
N GLY A 482 9.65 -25.03 -12.93
CA GLY A 482 9.95 -25.88 -11.77
C GLY A 482 11.42 -26.30 -11.65
N ALA A 483 12.14 -26.37 -12.76
CA ALA A 483 13.58 -26.67 -12.77
C ALA A 483 14.47 -25.47 -12.40
N ILE A 484 13.90 -24.26 -12.31
CA ILE A 484 14.62 -23.03 -12.01
C ILE A 484 14.29 -22.60 -10.56
N PRO A 485 15.28 -22.60 -9.65
CA PRO A 485 15.04 -22.31 -8.25
C PRO A 485 14.60 -20.86 -8.05
N TRP A 486 13.80 -20.65 -7.00
CA TRP A 486 13.49 -19.32 -6.52
C TRP A 486 14.71 -18.70 -5.85
N VAL A 487 14.95 -17.42 -6.13
CA VAL A 487 15.92 -16.59 -5.42
C VAL A 487 15.13 -15.69 -4.49
N ASP A 488 15.34 -15.83 -3.18
CA ASP A 488 14.68 -14.98 -2.20
C ASP A 488 15.08 -13.51 -2.40
N ILE A 489 14.17 -12.58 -2.12
CA ILE A 489 14.46 -11.14 -2.14
C ILE A 489 14.95 -10.77 -0.73
N THR A 490 16.26 -10.77 -0.52
CA THR A 490 16.93 -10.47 0.76
C THR A 490 18.20 -9.67 0.52
N ASP A 491 18.78 -9.12 1.59
CA ASP A 491 20.06 -8.40 1.52
C ASP A 491 21.24 -9.31 1.12
N THR A 492 21.10 -10.64 1.25
CA THR A 492 22.13 -11.62 0.88
C THR A 492 22.12 -11.95 -0.61
N THR A 493 20.94 -11.93 -1.22
CA THR A 493 20.70 -12.38 -2.59
C THR A 493 20.56 -11.22 -3.56
N MET A 494 20.24 -10.03 -3.06
CA MET A 494 20.10 -8.80 -3.83
C MET A 494 21.23 -7.84 -3.48
N THR A 495 21.72 -7.11 -4.49
CA THR A 495 22.54 -5.92 -4.24
C THR A 495 21.64 -4.70 -4.23
N LEU A 496 21.46 -4.07 -3.07
CA LEU A 496 20.70 -2.84 -2.93
C LEU A 496 21.53 -1.63 -3.38
N ALA A 497 20.84 -0.56 -3.81
CA ALA A 497 21.47 0.74 -3.93
C ALA A 497 22.00 1.22 -2.57
N ASP A 498 23.04 2.05 -2.59
CA ASP A 498 23.78 2.44 -1.39
C ASP A 498 22.90 3.09 -0.31
N PRO A 499 22.00 4.06 -0.62
CA PRO A 499 21.12 4.63 0.39
C PRO A 499 20.27 3.58 1.12
N GLU A 500 19.70 2.63 0.37
CA GLU A 500 18.85 1.58 0.94
C GLU A 500 19.65 0.55 1.75
N ARG A 501 20.85 0.18 1.28
CA ARG A 501 21.72 -0.78 1.96
C ARG A 501 22.25 -0.25 3.29
N VAL A 502 22.76 0.98 3.32
CA VAL A 502 23.39 1.55 4.53
C VAL A 502 22.35 1.99 5.56
N GLN A 503 21.10 2.20 5.14
CA GLN A 503 19.96 2.55 6.00
C GLN A 503 19.11 1.33 6.40
N GLY A 504 19.73 0.15 6.50
CA GLY A 504 19.16 -1.02 7.16
C GLY A 504 18.54 -2.10 6.26
N GLY A 505 18.64 -2.00 4.93
CA GLY A 505 18.34 -3.12 4.02
C GLY A 505 16.85 -3.46 3.84
N LEU A 506 16.56 -4.67 3.37
CA LEU A 506 15.20 -5.15 3.05
C LEU A 506 14.50 -5.83 4.22
N GLN A 507 15.23 -6.54 5.08
CA GLN A 507 14.55 -7.37 6.09
C GLN A 507 13.98 -6.56 7.24
N ARG A 508 14.56 -5.39 7.55
CA ARG A 508 14.10 -4.49 8.63
C ARG A 508 14.43 -3.01 8.35
N GLY A 509 14.84 -2.63 7.14
CA GLY A 509 15.42 -1.30 6.86
C GLY A 509 14.42 -0.17 6.77
N GLY A 510 14.95 1.06 6.72
CA GLY A 510 14.13 2.25 6.84
C GLY A 510 13.41 2.69 5.57
N VAL A 511 13.60 1.97 4.46
CA VAL A 511 13.12 2.37 3.13
C VAL A 511 12.01 1.42 2.67
N TYR A 512 10.82 1.97 2.46
CA TYR A 512 9.64 1.19 2.05
C TYR A 512 9.65 0.84 0.56
N THR A 513 10.29 1.68 -0.27
CA THR A 513 10.45 1.44 -1.70
C THR A 513 11.92 1.41 -2.06
N ALA A 514 12.47 0.22 -2.28
CA ALA A 514 13.90 0.01 -2.45
C ALA A 514 14.28 -0.26 -3.91
N ARG A 515 15.45 0.25 -4.32
CA ARG A 515 16.10 -0.13 -5.57
C ARG A 515 17.12 -1.22 -5.30
N MET A 516 17.09 -2.26 -6.13
CA MET A 516 17.99 -3.41 -5.98
C MET A 516 18.23 -4.10 -7.32
N LYS A 517 19.22 -4.98 -7.33
CA LYS A 517 19.53 -5.83 -8.46
C LYS A 517 19.88 -7.25 -8.06
N LEU A 518 19.55 -8.19 -8.93
CA LEU A 518 20.07 -9.55 -8.94
C LEU A 518 21.15 -9.66 -10.02
N THR A 519 22.38 -10.02 -9.63
CA THR A 519 23.44 -10.35 -10.59
C THR A 519 23.09 -11.66 -11.30
N LEU A 520 23.18 -11.69 -12.63
CA LEU A 520 22.87 -12.89 -13.41
C LEU A 520 24.10 -13.80 -13.47
N ASP A 521 23.98 -15.01 -12.94
CA ASP A 521 25.01 -16.05 -13.07
C ASP A 521 25.06 -16.63 -14.50
N ALA A 522 26.08 -17.45 -14.77
CA ALA A 522 26.27 -18.04 -16.10
C ALA A 522 25.06 -18.87 -16.56
N ALA A 523 24.44 -19.63 -15.64
CA ALA A 523 23.26 -20.43 -15.93
C ALA A 523 22.06 -19.55 -16.32
N THR A 524 21.86 -18.43 -15.64
CA THR A 524 20.78 -17.50 -15.91
C THR A 524 20.98 -16.75 -17.22
N LYS A 525 22.21 -16.31 -17.50
CA LYS A 525 22.56 -15.70 -18.78
C LYS A 525 22.34 -16.66 -19.95
N ALA A 526 22.71 -17.92 -19.80
CA ALA A 526 22.53 -18.94 -20.85
C ALA A 526 21.05 -19.19 -21.19
N ARG A 527 20.12 -18.85 -20.30
CA ARG A 527 18.68 -18.94 -20.57
C ARG A 527 18.12 -17.72 -21.29
N LEU A 528 18.84 -16.60 -21.34
CA LEU A 528 18.35 -15.40 -22.03
C LEU A 528 18.34 -15.62 -23.54
N ILE A 529 17.28 -15.16 -24.20
CA ILE A 529 17.09 -15.31 -25.63
C ILE A 529 16.89 -13.95 -26.32
N ASN A 530 17.20 -13.90 -27.61
CA ASN A 530 16.73 -12.82 -28.49
C ASN A 530 15.21 -12.96 -28.65
N GLY A 531 14.44 -12.10 -28.01
CA GLY A 531 12.98 -12.19 -27.91
C GLY A 531 12.49 -11.97 -26.48
N VAL A 532 11.34 -12.55 -26.16
CA VAL A 532 10.69 -12.38 -24.84
C VAL A 532 11.39 -13.23 -23.79
N ASN A 533 11.86 -12.57 -22.72
CA ASN A 533 12.46 -13.20 -21.55
C ASN A 533 11.51 -13.04 -20.36
N LEU A 534 11.19 -14.17 -19.72
CA LEU A 534 10.24 -14.21 -18.60
C LEU A 534 10.95 -14.10 -17.26
N VAL A 535 10.39 -13.29 -16.38
CA VAL A 535 10.79 -13.16 -14.96
C VAL A 535 9.57 -13.42 -14.10
N GLN A 536 9.68 -14.33 -13.14
CA GLN A 536 8.62 -14.58 -12.17
C GLN A 536 8.97 -13.99 -10.82
N PHE A 537 7.94 -13.45 -10.18
CA PHE A 537 7.96 -12.95 -8.81
C PHE A 537 6.96 -13.77 -7.99
N ARG A 538 7.27 -13.99 -6.72
CA ARG A 538 6.43 -14.72 -5.77
C ARG A 538 6.28 -13.89 -4.50
N PHE A 539 5.06 -13.74 -4.01
CA PHE A 539 4.76 -13.39 -2.63
C PHE A 539 4.60 -14.68 -1.83
N ASN A 540 5.53 -14.90 -0.92
CA ASN A 540 5.71 -16.18 -0.23
C ASN A 540 4.66 -16.44 0.85
N GLY A 541 3.92 -15.42 1.27
CA GLY A 541 3.00 -15.46 2.41
C GLY A 541 3.16 -14.24 3.31
N SER A 542 2.23 -14.06 4.24
CA SER A 542 2.16 -12.92 5.14
C SER A 542 2.94 -13.15 6.45
N ASP A 543 3.32 -12.05 7.09
CA ASP A 543 3.77 -11.97 8.49
C ASP A 543 2.61 -11.77 9.48
N GLY A 544 1.35 -11.78 9.00
CA GLY A 544 0.17 -11.46 9.80
C GLY A 544 -0.27 -9.99 9.67
N GLU A 545 0.55 -9.12 9.06
CA GLU A 545 0.24 -7.69 8.88
C GLU A 545 0.14 -7.30 7.40
N SER A 546 1.02 -7.83 6.55
CA SER A 546 1.11 -7.46 5.13
C SER A 546 0.59 -8.53 4.19
N ASN A 547 -0.21 -8.15 3.20
CA ASN A 547 -0.86 -9.06 2.25
C ASN A 547 -0.24 -9.06 0.84
N GLY A 548 0.98 -8.53 0.69
CA GLY A 548 1.70 -8.55 -0.59
C GLY A 548 2.71 -7.43 -0.78
N TYR A 549 3.25 -7.32 -2.00
CA TYR A 549 4.20 -6.29 -2.43
C TYR A 549 4.02 -5.93 -3.91
N ARG A 550 4.76 -4.91 -4.38
CA ARG A 550 4.68 -4.45 -5.77
C ARG A 550 6.05 -4.26 -6.42
N ILE A 551 6.17 -4.67 -7.68
CA ILE A 551 7.28 -4.26 -8.56
C ILE A 551 6.83 -3.00 -9.31
N ILE A 552 7.52 -1.89 -9.13
CA ILE A 552 7.18 -0.57 -9.72
C ILE A 552 7.96 -0.32 -11.01
N ASP A 553 9.16 -0.89 -11.08
CA ASP A 553 10.05 -0.83 -12.23
C ASP A 553 10.89 -2.11 -12.29
N LEU A 554 11.21 -2.55 -13.51
CA LEU A 554 11.89 -3.82 -13.78
C LEU A 554 12.65 -3.72 -15.11
N GLN A 555 13.95 -4.03 -15.08
CA GLN A 555 14.85 -3.85 -16.21
C GLN A 555 15.91 -4.93 -16.22
N PHE A 556 16.23 -5.49 -17.40
CA PHE A 556 17.54 -6.10 -17.61
C PHE A 556 18.55 -5.00 -17.91
N ARG A 557 19.69 -4.99 -17.24
CA ARG A 557 20.74 -3.99 -17.44
C ARG A 557 22.07 -4.63 -17.78
N ASN A 558 22.88 -3.90 -18.55
CA ASN A 558 24.29 -4.21 -18.75
C ASN A 558 25.14 -3.66 -17.59
N THR A 559 26.46 -3.84 -17.67
CA THR A 559 27.41 -3.37 -16.65
C THR A 559 27.43 -1.85 -16.46
N SER A 560 26.97 -1.08 -17.45
CA SER A 560 26.84 0.38 -17.36
C SER A 560 25.53 0.84 -16.70
N GLY A 561 24.61 -0.09 -16.38
CA GLY A 561 23.30 0.23 -15.82
C GLY A 561 22.25 0.66 -16.87
N THR A 562 22.55 0.51 -18.16
CA THR A 562 21.61 0.84 -19.24
C THR A 562 20.55 -0.26 -19.35
N SER A 563 19.26 0.12 -19.41
CA SER A 563 18.16 -0.81 -19.67
C SER A 563 18.28 -1.40 -21.08
N LEU A 564 18.15 -2.73 -21.19
CA LEU A 564 18.30 -3.48 -22.43
C LEU A 564 16.95 -3.97 -22.98
N ALA A 565 15.89 -3.86 -22.20
CA ALA A 565 14.55 -4.26 -22.64
C ALA A 565 13.99 -3.27 -23.67
N THR A 566 13.48 -3.79 -24.79
CA THR A 566 12.99 -3.01 -25.93
C THR A 566 11.47 -2.87 -25.97
N ASN A 567 10.73 -3.72 -25.26
CA ASN A 567 9.28 -3.62 -25.18
C ASN A 567 8.85 -2.43 -24.30
N ALA A 568 7.77 -1.76 -24.70
CA ALA A 568 7.25 -0.61 -23.97
C ALA A 568 6.76 -0.99 -22.56
N ILE A 569 6.88 -0.07 -21.61
CA ILE A 569 6.26 -0.18 -20.29
C ILE A 569 4.85 0.40 -20.37
N GLN A 570 3.85 -0.42 -20.04
CA GLN A 570 2.47 0.03 -19.86
C GLN A 570 2.21 0.25 -18.36
N ARG A 571 2.04 1.50 -17.94
CA ARG A 571 1.66 1.81 -16.56
C ARG A 571 0.16 1.66 -16.37
N ALA A 572 -0.25 1.07 -15.24
CA ALA A 572 -1.65 0.94 -14.87
C ALA A 572 -2.30 2.33 -14.78
N ASP A 573 -3.45 2.47 -15.44
CA ASP A 573 -4.25 3.69 -15.39
C ASP A 573 -5.41 3.49 -14.41
N ILE A 574 -5.16 3.87 -13.15
CA ILE A 574 -6.16 3.77 -12.07
C ILE A 574 -7.33 4.73 -12.30
N ASN A 575 -7.16 5.77 -13.13
CA ASN A 575 -8.27 6.65 -13.46
C ASN A 575 -9.34 5.92 -14.29
N ILE A 576 -8.95 4.98 -15.16
CA ILE A 576 -9.90 4.13 -15.89
C ILE A 576 -10.74 3.28 -14.91
N GLU A 577 -10.09 2.66 -13.91
CA GLU A 577 -10.81 1.89 -12.88
C GLU A 577 -11.79 2.76 -12.08
N LYS A 578 -11.36 3.99 -11.72
CA LYS A 578 -12.21 4.95 -11.02
C LYS A 578 -13.39 5.39 -11.86
N GLN A 579 -13.18 5.70 -13.15
CA GLN A 579 -14.22 6.12 -14.08
C GLN A 579 -15.27 5.03 -14.29
N ALA A 580 -14.83 3.78 -14.48
CA ALA A 580 -15.73 2.64 -14.62
C ALA A 580 -16.62 2.43 -13.37
N GLY A 581 -16.09 2.70 -12.18
CA GLY A 581 -16.82 2.56 -10.92
C GLY A 581 -17.68 3.76 -10.49
N ARG A 582 -17.87 4.78 -11.35
CA ARG A 582 -18.75 5.93 -11.04
C ARG A 582 -20.24 5.64 -11.21
N THR A 583 -20.58 4.50 -11.80
CA THR A 583 -21.97 4.09 -11.99
C THR A 583 -22.51 3.47 -10.71
N PHE A 584 -23.71 3.89 -10.28
CA PHE A 584 -24.39 3.25 -9.17
C PHE A 584 -24.86 1.85 -9.55
N THR A 585 -24.59 0.86 -8.71
CA THR A 585 -25.10 -0.51 -8.83
C THR A 585 -25.61 -1.00 -7.47
N ALA A 586 -26.30 -2.14 -7.43
CA ALA A 586 -26.73 -2.76 -6.16
C ALA A 586 -25.55 -3.08 -5.22
N ASP A 587 -24.37 -3.35 -5.79
CA ASP A 587 -23.14 -3.61 -5.05
C ASP A 587 -22.64 -2.39 -4.26
N VAL A 588 -23.01 -1.16 -4.64
CA VAL A 588 -22.65 0.05 -3.90
C VAL A 588 -23.26 0.03 -2.50
N THR A 589 -24.55 -0.30 -2.38
CA THR A 589 -25.23 -0.35 -1.08
C THR A 589 -24.73 -1.51 -0.22
N ALA A 590 -24.50 -2.68 -0.83
CA ALA A 590 -23.90 -3.83 -0.15
C ALA A 590 -22.47 -3.50 0.34
N GLY A 591 -21.68 -2.84 -0.51
CA GLY A 591 -20.33 -2.39 -0.21
C GLY A 591 -20.26 -1.38 0.92
N GLU A 592 -21.18 -0.42 0.97
CA GLU A 592 -21.26 0.54 2.07
C GLU A 592 -21.54 -0.17 3.40
N THR A 593 -22.47 -1.13 3.38
CA THR A 593 -22.82 -1.93 4.56
C THR A 593 -21.62 -2.72 5.05
N LEU A 594 -20.88 -3.37 4.15
CA LEU A 594 -19.66 -4.12 4.48
C LEU A 594 -18.54 -3.20 4.99
N TRP A 595 -18.34 -2.04 4.37
CA TRP A 595 -17.31 -1.06 4.75
C TRP A 595 -17.46 -0.60 6.21
N LYS A 596 -18.70 -0.46 6.67
CA LYS A 596 -19.07 0.03 8.01
C LYS A 596 -19.36 -1.09 9.01
N ALA A 597 -19.38 -2.36 8.60
CA ALA A 597 -19.73 -3.48 9.45
C ALA A 597 -18.62 -3.77 10.49
N GLN A 598 -18.96 -3.62 11.76
CA GLN A 598 -18.14 -4.09 12.89
C GLN A 598 -18.32 -5.59 13.10
N ASP A 599 -17.41 -6.21 13.84
CA ASP A 599 -17.47 -7.63 14.24
C ASP A 599 -17.50 -8.64 13.08
N ARG A 600 -17.09 -8.23 11.87
CA ARG A 600 -17.16 -9.05 10.66
C ARG A 600 -15.80 -9.43 10.09
N LEU A 601 -14.76 -8.68 10.45
CA LEU A 601 -13.42 -8.87 9.91
C LEU A 601 -12.61 -9.81 10.80
N LEU A 602 -11.65 -10.50 10.18
CA LEU A 602 -10.57 -11.21 10.87
C LEU A 602 -9.35 -10.29 11.00
N LYS A 603 -8.48 -10.52 11.99
CA LYS A 603 -7.18 -9.84 12.10
C LYS A 603 -6.35 -10.09 10.84
N SER A 604 -6.23 -11.35 10.43
CA SER A 604 -5.73 -11.75 9.12
C SER A 604 -6.19 -13.18 8.79
N THR A 605 -5.95 -13.67 7.57
CA THR A 605 -6.17 -15.10 7.28
C THR A 605 -5.21 -16.03 8.03
N LEU A 606 -4.08 -15.49 8.52
CA LEU A 606 -3.13 -16.23 9.35
C LEU A 606 -3.56 -16.23 10.82
N ALA A 607 -3.99 -15.08 11.34
CA ALA A 607 -4.52 -14.93 12.69
C ALA A 607 -6.05 -14.85 12.64
N ASN A 608 -6.71 -16.01 12.67
CA ASN A 608 -8.16 -16.17 12.45
C ASN A 608 -9.03 -15.74 13.66
N ARG A 609 -8.68 -14.63 14.29
CA ARG A 609 -9.47 -14.01 15.35
C ARG A 609 -10.33 -12.90 14.76
N SER A 610 -11.61 -12.87 15.11
CA SER A 610 -12.48 -11.75 14.78
C SER A 610 -12.01 -10.45 15.46
N ILE A 611 -12.06 -9.35 14.73
CA ILE A 611 -11.82 -8.00 15.23
C ILE A 611 -13.14 -7.22 15.29
N HIS A 612 -13.25 -6.32 16.27
CA HIS A 612 -14.39 -5.44 16.45
C HIS A 612 -14.39 -4.31 15.41
N ALA A 613 -13.22 -3.86 14.96
CA ALA A 613 -13.12 -2.78 14.00
C ALA A 613 -13.70 -3.11 12.62
N ALA A 614 -14.30 -2.11 11.98
CA ALA A 614 -14.71 -2.14 10.59
C ALA A 614 -13.60 -1.61 9.67
N CYS A 615 -13.72 -1.78 8.35
CA CYS A 615 -12.80 -1.16 7.39
C CYS A 615 -12.76 0.37 7.59
N ALA A 616 -13.94 0.99 7.76
CA ALA A 616 -14.13 2.41 8.06
C ALA A 616 -13.54 2.87 9.41
N SER A 617 -13.04 1.97 10.24
CA SER A 617 -12.40 2.30 11.52
C SER A 617 -10.89 2.53 11.34
N CYS A 618 -10.22 1.72 10.53
CA CYS A 618 -8.78 1.82 10.28
C CYS A 618 -8.44 2.80 9.14
N HIS A 619 -9.33 2.90 8.16
CA HIS A 619 -9.23 3.83 7.03
C HIS A 619 -10.05 5.10 7.31
N ALA A 620 -10.02 6.06 6.38
CA ALA A 620 -10.92 7.19 6.45
C ALA A 620 -12.38 6.71 6.45
N SER A 621 -13.28 7.41 7.14
CA SER A 621 -14.64 6.91 7.41
C SER A 621 -15.45 6.58 6.15
N ASP A 622 -15.21 7.30 5.05
CA ASP A 622 -15.80 7.08 3.73
C ASP A 622 -14.89 6.32 2.76
N GLY A 623 -13.68 5.96 3.19
CA GLY A 623 -12.64 5.29 2.39
C GLY A 623 -11.96 6.18 1.35
N ARG A 624 -12.04 7.51 1.51
CA ARG A 624 -11.39 8.48 0.62
C ARG A 624 -9.90 8.28 0.47
N ASP A 625 -9.21 7.70 1.45
CA ASP A 625 -7.78 7.45 1.37
C ASP A 625 -7.43 6.41 0.31
N LEU A 626 -8.23 5.34 0.21
CA LEU A 626 -8.06 4.31 -0.81
C LEU A 626 -8.34 4.85 -2.22
N GLN A 627 -9.36 5.71 -2.35
CA GLN A 627 -9.65 6.41 -3.60
C GLN A 627 -8.55 7.42 -3.93
N TYR A 628 -8.15 8.27 -2.98
CA TYR A 628 -7.20 9.35 -3.18
C TYR A 628 -5.82 8.83 -3.60
N PHE A 629 -5.27 7.90 -2.81
CA PHE A 629 -3.96 7.30 -3.04
C PHE A 629 -3.95 6.19 -4.10
N ASN A 630 -4.90 6.24 -5.05
CA ASN A 630 -4.97 5.38 -6.23
C ASN A 630 -4.72 3.89 -5.93
N TYR A 631 -5.26 3.36 -4.83
CA TYR A 631 -5.26 1.92 -4.62
C TYR A 631 -6.10 1.29 -5.73
N SER A 632 -5.57 0.27 -6.40
CA SER A 632 -6.28 -0.47 -7.44
C SER A 632 -7.48 -1.22 -6.86
N ASN A 633 -8.46 -1.55 -7.71
CA ASN A 633 -9.57 -2.43 -7.35
C ASN A 633 -9.04 -3.77 -6.80
N ASN A 634 -8.00 -4.32 -7.44
CA ASN A 634 -7.35 -5.54 -6.98
C ASN A 634 -6.77 -5.39 -5.56
N ALA A 635 -6.09 -4.29 -5.25
CA ALA A 635 -5.53 -4.07 -3.92
C ALA A 635 -6.60 -4.03 -2.81
N ILE A 636 -7.74 -3.36 -3.08
CA ILE A 636 -8.86 -3.27 -2.15
C ILE A 636 -9.47 -4.66 -1.93
N VAL A 637 -9.73 -5.39 -3.01
CA VAL A 637 -10.28 -6.76 -2.97
C VAL A 637 -9.35 -7.71 -2.21
N GLN A 638 -8.06 -7.73 -2.52
CA GLN A 638 -7.13 -8.65 -1.83
C GLN A 638 -6.94 -8.28 -0.36
N ARG A 639 -7.06 -6.99 0.02
CA ARG A 639 -7.02 -6.59 1.43
C ARG A 639 -8.31 -6.97 2.17
N ALA A 640 -9.47 -6.89 1.53
CA ALA A 640 -10.72 -7.41 2.08
C ALA A 640 -10.61 -8.93 2.34
N ARG A 641 -10.07 -9.69 1.39
CA ARG A 641 -9.81 -11.13 1.53
C ARG A 641 -8.82 -11.46 2.65
N PHE A 642 -7.77 -10.64 2.80
CA PHE A 642 -6.84 -10.76 3.91
C PHE A 642 -7.56 -10.67 5.28
N HIS A 643 -8.64 -9.90 5.37
CA HIS A 643 -9.47 -9.75 6.56
C HIS A 643 -10.69 -10.69 6.59
N GLY A 644 -10.65 -11.81 5.85
CA GLY A 644 -11.64 -12.88 5.93
C GLY A 644 -12.91 -12.68 5.10
N LEU A 645 -13.00 -11.59 4.32
CA LEU A 645 -14.12 -11.39 3.39
C LEU A 645 -13.94 -12.20 2.11
N SER A 646 -15.03 -12.51 1.43
CA SER A 646 -14.99 -13.11 0.10
C SER A 646 -14.51 -12.13 -0.97
N GLU A 647 -14.11 -12.63 -2.14
CA GLU A 647 -13.76 -11.78 -3.28
C GLU A 647 -14.95 -10.91 -3.73
N ALA A 648 -16.16 -11.47 -3.72
CA ALA A 648 -17.39 -10.75 -4.06
C ALA A 648 -17.66 -9.58 -3.10
N GLU A 649 -17.54 -9.81 -1.79
CA GLU A 649 -17.66 -8.75 -0.78
C GLU A 649 -16.58 -7.66 -0.95
N GLY A 650 -15.34 -8.05 -1.30
CA GLY A 650 -14.28 -7.10 -1.63
C GLY A 650 -14.61 -6.24 -2.87
N ARG A 651 -15.24 -6.83 -3.89
CA ARG A 651 -15.69 -6.11 -5.09
C ARG A 651 -16.84 -5.15 -4.77
N GLN A 652 -17.75 -5.55 -3.87
CA GLN A 652 -18.81 -4.69 -3.37
C GLN A 652 -18.26 -3.46 -2.65
N ILE A 653 -17.31 -3.65 -1.72
CA ILE A 653 -16.60 -2.53 -1.07
C ILE A 653 -15.96 -1.63 -2.12
N THR A 654 -15.32 -2.21 -3.14
CA THR A 654 -14.71 -1.43 -4.22
C THR A 654 -15.74 -0.59 -4.99
N ALA A 655 -16.89 -1.17 -5.36
CA ALA A 655 -17.98 -0.46 -6.02
C ALA A 655 -18.48 0.72 -5.17
N TYR A 656 -18.68 0.52 -3.86
CA TYR A 656 -19.02 1.59 -2.94
C TYR A 656 -18.00 2.73 -2.97
N LEU A 657 -16.71 2.42 -2.82
CA LEU A 657 -15.65 3.43 -2.78
C LEU A 657 -15.56 4.22 -4.08
N ARG A 658 -15.66 3.55 -5.24
CA ARG A 658 -15.60 4.24 -6.53
C ARG A 658 -16.81 5.14 -6.77
N TYR A 659 -18.01 4.72 -6.36
CA TYR A 659 -19.22 5.48 -6.53
C TYR A 659 -19.33 6.64 -5.53
N ALA A 660 -19.18 6.36 -4.23
CA ALA A 660 -19.35 7.35 -3.17
C ALA A 660 -18.35 8.51 -3.28
N LEU A 661 -17.17 8.23 -3.85
CA LEU A 661 -16.07 9.17 -3.99
C LEU A 661 -15.80 9.52 -5.47
N GLN A 662 -16.82 9.42 -6.33
CA GLN A 662 -16.69 9.71 -7.76
C GLN A 662 -16.24 11.14 -8.07
N ASN A 663 -16.55 12.08 -7.17
CA ASN A 663 -16.18 13.49 -7.28
C ASN A 663 -14.79 13.81 -6.74
N LEU A 664 -14.12 12.84 -6.11
CA LEU A 664 -12.74 13.02 -5.67
C LEU A 664 -11.82 13.07 -6.90
N PRO A 665 -10.99 14.11 -7.08
CA PRO A 665 -10.11 14.23 -8.23
C PRO A 665 -9.10 13.08 -8.28
N HIS A 666 -8.79 12.62 -9.48
CA HIS A 666 -7.68 11.69 -9.69
C HIS A 666 -6.37 12.49 -9.75
N VAL A 667 -5.45 12.19 -8.82
CA VAL A 667 -4.11 12.79 -8.77
C VAL A 667 -3.11 11.71 -9.13
N ALA A 668 -2.50 11.78 -10.33
CA ALA A 668 -1.62 10.71 -10.82
C ALA A 668 -0.42 10.42 -9.90
N GLN A 669 0.09 11.44 -9.20
CA GLN A 669 1.19 11.33 -8.25
C GLN A 669 0.82 10.61 -6.96
N ALA A 670 -0.46 10.55 -6.59
CA ALA A 670 -0.93 9.92 -5.36
C ALA A 670 -0.96 8.38 -5.50
N ALA A 671 0.13 7.74 -5.93
CA ALA A 671 0.21 6.29 -5.98
C ALA A 671 0.46 5.69 -4.59
N PRO A 672 0.06 4.44 -4.30
CA PRO A 672 0.24 3.84 -2.95
C PRO A 672 1.68 3.78 -2.44
N TRP A 673 2.66 3.85 -3.35
CA TRP A 673 4.10 3.83 -3.04
C TRP A 673 4.74 5.21 -2.97
N ASN A 674 4.02 6.26 -3.39
CA ASN A 674 4.48 7.64 -3.28
C ASN A 674 4.14 8.16 -1.89
N PRO A 675 5.13 8.63 -1.11
CA PRO A 675 4.86 9.12 0.24
C PRO A 675 3.97 10.37 0.22
N PRO A 676 2.93 10.44 1.06
CA PRO A 676 2.18 11.66 1.26
C PRO A 676 3.10 12.82 1.64
N TYR A 677 2.84 13.99 1.07
CA TYR A 677 3.59 15.23 1.32
C TYR A 677 5.10 15.16 1.04
N GLN A 678 5.60 14.19 0.27
CA GLN A 678 7.00 14.19 -0.15
C GLN A 678 7.34 15.55 -0.81
N PRO A 679 8.33 16.31 -0.32
CA PRO A 679 8.60 17.65 -0.81
C PRO A 679 9.30 17.63 -2.15
N GLY A 680 9.05 18.64 -2.96
CA GLY A 680 9.68 18.85 -4.24
C GLY A 680 9.08 20.03 -5.02
N PRO A 681 9.76 20.49 -6.08
CA PRO A 681 9.34 21.63 -6.88
C PRO A 681 7.90 21.53 -7.39
N GLY A 682 7.16 22.62 -7.24
CA GLY A 682 5.79 22.79 -7.71
C GLY A 682 4.71 22.28 -6.74
N LEU A 683 5.06 21.74 -5.57
CA LEU A 683 4.08 21.20 -4.63
C LEU A 683 3.09 22.27 -4.12
N ASP A 684 3.55 23.48 -3.80
CA ASP A 684 2.69 24.58 -3.33
C ASP A 684 1.86 25.21 -4.46
N SER A 685 2.22 24.96 -5.72
CA SER A 685 1.44 25.39 -6.88
C SER A 685 0.21 24.50 -7.13
N LYS A 686 0.17 23.30 -6.52
CA LYS A 686 -0.94 22.37 -6.67
C LYS A 686 -2.20 22.84 -5.94
N PRO A 687 -3.41 22.50 -6.43
CA PRO A 687 -4.64 22.69 -5.66
C PRO A 687 -4.52 22.01 -4.29
N ILE A 688 -5.18 22.56 -3.27
CA ILE A 688 -5.16 22.00 -1.89
C ILE A 688 -5.59 20.51 -1.91
N ALA A 689 -6.58 20.18 -2.72
CA ALA A 689 -7.07 18.82 -2.89
C ALA A 689 -6.05 17.84 -3.50
N GLU A 690 -4.92 18.31 -4.05
CA GLU A 690 -3.85 17.45 -4.59
C GLU A 690 -2.58 17.47 -3.71
N TRP A 691 -2.54 18.33 -2.71
CA TRP A 691 -1.31 18.64 -1.97
C TRP A 691 -0.75 17.44 -1.21
N SER A 692 -1.63 16.62 -0.62
CA SER A 692 -1.21 15.43 0.12
C SER A 692 -0.66 14.29 -0.77
N ALA A 693 -0.78 14.38 -2.10
CA ALA A 693 -0.16 13.43 -3.02
C ALA A 693 1.38 13.51 -2.97
N GLY A 694 1.91 14.67 -2.58
CA GLY A 694 3.36 14.95 -2.60
C GLY A 694 3.93 15.04 -4.03
N ALA A 695 5.22 15.35 -4.10
CA ALA A 695 5.99 15.36 -5.34
C ALA A 695 6.39 13.95 -5.83
N GLY A 696 6.10 12.92 -5.03
CA GLY A 696 6.37 11.53 -5.33
C GLY A 696 7.83 11.13 -5.17
N LEU A 697 8.10 9.86 -5.41
CA LEU A 697 9.39 9.23 -5.15
C LEU A 697 10.58 9.73 -5.98
N ASP A 698 10.32 10.37 -7.11
CA ASP A 698 11.37 10.91 -7.98
C ASP A 698 11.89 12.28 -7.48
N ALA A 699 11.22 12.84 -6.47
CA ALA A 699 11.70 14.01 -5.73
C ALA A 699 12.73 13.66 -4.64
N VAL A 700 13.03 12.38 -4.40
CA VAL A 700 14.07 11.92 -3.46
C VAL A 700 15.43 12.00 -4.14
N VAL A 701 16.38 12.74 -3.56
CA VAL A 701 17.73 12.92 -4.12
C VAL A 701 18.75 11.99 -3.47
N ASP A 702 19.63 11.40 -4.28
CA ASP A 702 20.52 10.34 -3.80
C ASP A 702 21.98 10.77 -3.57
N THR A 703 22.35 11.98 -3.98
CA THR A 703 23.74 12.45 -3.91
C THR A 703 23.87 13.72 -3.07
N PRO A 704 24.96 13.88 -2.31
CA PRO A 704 25.23 15.10 -1.56
C PRO A 704 25.19 16.36 -2.42
N THR A 705 25.76 16.33 -3.63
CA THR A 705 25.74 17.48 -4.55
C THR A 705 24.30 17.91 -4.90
N ASN A 706 23.43 16.96 -5.24
CA ASN A 706 22.04 17.27 -5.59
C ASN A 706 21.24 17.75 -4.37
N ALA A 707 21.49 17.19 -3.18
CA ALA A 707 20.86 17.64 -1.95
C ALA A 707 21.26 19.08 -1.59
N VAL A 708 22.54 19.46 -1.75
CA VAL A 708 22.99 20.85 -1.56
C VAL A 708 22.39 21.78 -2.61
N LYS A 709 22.38 21.37 -3.90
CA LYS A 709 21.74 22.15 -4.96
C LYS A 709 20.27 22.44 -4.65
N ALA A 710 19.51 21.40 -4.29
CA ALA A 710 18.11 21.53 -3.91
C ALA A 710 17.93 22.49 -2.73
N LEU A 711 18.73 22.33 -1.67
CA LEU A 711 18.68 23.20 -0.49
C LEU A 711 18.90 24.68 -0.83
N PHE A 712 19.80 24.97 -1.76
CA PHE A 712 20.15 26.34 -2.16
C PHE A 712 19.46 26.83 -3.43
N GLY A 713 18.45 26.11 -3.93
CA GLY A 713 17.63 26.52 -5.08
C GLY A 713 18.36 26.50 -6.43
N GLN A 714 19.37 25.65 -6.58
CA GLN A 714 20.12 25.45 -7.84
C GLN A 714 19.54 24.30 -8.67
N PRO A 715 19.65 24.33 -10.01
CA PRO A 715 19.13 23.28 -10.88
C PRO A 715 19.89 21.96 -10.72
N LEU A 716 19.17 20.83 -10.81
CA LEU A 716 19.72 19.47 -10.73
C LEU A 716 20.21 18.92 -12.08
N ASP A 717 20.49 19.80 -13.05
CA ASP A 717 20.86 19.51 -14.45
C ASP A 717 22.32 19.06 -14.66
N GLY A 718 22.99 18.57 -13.62
CA GLY A 718 24.39 18.15 -13.68
C GLY A 718 25.43 19.29 -13.76
N SER A 719 25.00 20.56 -13.77
CA SER A 719 25.89 21.72 -13.66
C SER A 719 26.77 21.67 -12.39
N ALA A 720 27.92 22.35 -12.41
CA ALA A 720 28.72 22.51 -11.20
C ALA A 720 27.94 23.25 -10.10
N LEU A 721 28.23 22.97 -8.83
CA LEU A 721 27.50 23.56 -7.70
C LEU A 721 27.60 25.10 -7.66
N ALA A 722 28.80 25.64 -7.91
CA ALA A 722 29.12 27.06 -8.10
C ALA A 722 28.41 28.07 -7.15
N LEU A 723 28.15 27.68 -5.89
CA LEU A 723 27.43 28.52 -4.93
C LEU A 723 28.27 29.73 -4.51
N THR A 724 27.69 30.92 -4.65
CA THR A 724 28.26 32.18 -4.19
C THR A 724 27.88 32.44 -2.72
N GLN A 725 28.55 33.39 -2.05
CA GLN A 725 28.14 33.80 -0.71
C GLN A 725 26.71 34.38 -0.72
N ALA A 726 26.31 35.06 -1.79
CA ALA A 726 24.97 35.63 -1.92
C ALA A 726 23.88 34.55 -1.98
N ASP A 727 24.15 33.42 -2.65
CA ASP A 727 23.21 32.29 -2.70
C ASP A 727 22.99 31.69 -1.30
N ILE A 728 24.08 31.52 -0.54
CA ILE A 728 24.02 31.03 0.85
C ILE A 728 23.25 32.02 1.73
N ASP A 729 23.57 33.32 1.64
CA ASP A 729 22.94 34.36 2.47
C ASP A 729 21.44 34.48 2.20
N LYS A 730 21.00 34.29 0.94
CA LYS A 730 19.58 34.33 0.56
C LYS A 730 18.79 33.22 1.25
N VAL A 731 19.28 31.99 1.21
CA VAL A 731 18.60 30.83 1.82
C VAL A 731 18.71 30.85 3.34
N MET A 732 19.84 31.33 3.85
CA MET A 732 20.08 31.51 5.28
C MET A 732 19.60 32.88 5.79
N ASP A 733 18.70 33.61 5.14
CA ASP A 733 18.18 34.84 5.73
C ASP A 733 17.22 34.53 6.89
N ALA A 734 17.51 35.01 8.09
CA ALA A 734 16.67 34.73 9.27
C ALA A 734 15.28 35.40 9.22
N ASN A 735 15.10 36.41 8.37
CA ASN A 735 13.79 37.05 8.15
C ASN A 735 13.02 36.45 6.96
N ALA A 736 13.63 35.52 6.22
CA ALA A 736 12.95 34.78 5.17
C ALA A 736 12.29 33.52 5.73
N THR A 737 11.62 32.77 4.87
CA THR A 737 11.01 31.48 5.22
C THR A 737 11.46 30.43 4.22
N LEU A 738 12.25 29.46 4.67
CA LEU A 738 12.60 28.30 3.87
C LEU A 738 11.35 27.44 3.68
N ASN A 739 10.86 27.45 2.45
CA ASN A 739 9.73 26.61 2.06
C ASN A 739 10.19 25.16 1.87
N ALA A 740 10.25 24.40 2.96
CA ALA A 740 10.68 23.00 2.94
C ALA A 740 9.82 22.10 2.03
N ARG A 741 8.57 22.49 1.71
CA ARG A 741 7.67 21.75 0.81
C ARG A 741 8.16 21.72 -0.63
N GLU A 742 8.95 22.72 -1.04
CA GLU A 742 9.47 22.90 -2.39
C GLU A 742 10.89 22.32 -2.56
N VAL A 743 11.51 21.84 -1.48
CA VAL A 743 12.92 21.41 -1.50
C VAL A 743 12.99 19.89 -1.59
N GLN A 744 13.56 19.37 -2.67
CA GLN A 744 13.83 17.93 -2.82
C GLN A 744 14.75 17.43 -1.70
N MET A 745 14.37 16.34 -1.04
CA MET A 745 15.03 15.84 0.17
C MET A 745 15.73 14.50 -0.07
N PRO A 746 16.90 14.25 0.56
CA PRO A 746 17.56 12.96 0.52
C PRO A 746 16.99 11.99 1.56
N ILE A 747 15.67 11.87 1.59
CA ILE A 747 14.95 10.92 2.45
C ILE A 747 13.58 10.63 1.84
N GLN A 748 13.21 9.35 1.85
CA GLN A 748 11.86 8.91 1.54
C GLN A 748 10.97 9.13 2.77
N TYR A 749 9.87 9.86 2.63
CA TYR A 749 8.87 9.96 3.69
C TYR A 749 8.10 8.65 3.87
N PRO A 750 7.40 8.46 5.00
CA PRO A 750 6.57 7.27 5.20
C PRO A 750 5.48 7.18 4.13
N ASP A 751 5.24 5.98 3.59
CA ASP A 751 4.13 5.74 2.65
C ASP A 751 2.77 5.73 3.36
N TRP A 752 1.65 5.78 2.63
CA TRP A 752 0.31 5.80 3.25
C TRP A 752 0.06 4.58 4.16
N ASN A 753 0.56 3.40 3.79
CA ASN A 753 0.43 2.20 4.63
C ASN A 753 1.09 2.35 6.01
N SER A 754 2.07 3.25 6.15
CA SER A 754 2.74 3.54 7.41
C SER A 754 1.93 4.49 8.31
N TYR A 755 0.93 5.18 7.76
CA TYR A 755 0.00 6.04 8.50
C TYR A 755 -1.12 5.22 9.15
N LEU A 756 -1.45 4.06 8.57
CA LEU A 756 -2.57 3.23 9.02
C LEU A 756 -2.23 2.48 10.31
N PRO A 757 -3.18 2.37 11.26
CA PRO A 757 -2.97 1.61 12.48
C PRO A 757 -2.80 0.11 12.19
N ALA A 758 -1.79 -0.52 12.79
CA ALA A 758 -1.63 -1.98 12.74
C ALA A 758 -2.77 -2.72 13.48
N MET A 759 -3.31 -2.08 14.53
CA MET A 759 -4.47 -2.54 15.29
C MET A 759 -5.38 -1.36 15.62
N HIS A 760 -6.67 -1.46 15.36
CA HIS A 760 -7.56 -0.38 15.72
C HIS A 760 -7.72 -0.26 17.24
N PRO A 761 -7.84 0.95 17.82
CA PRO A 761 -8.03 1.12 19.26
C PRO A 761 -9.24 0.38 19.86
N MET A 762 -10.30 0.11 19.08
CA MET A 762 -11.43 -0.70 19.55
C MET A 762 -11.05 -2.16 19.85
N ASP A 763 -10.05 -2.70 19.16
CA ASP A 763 -9.55 -4.06 19.40
C ASP A 763 -8.54 -4.12 20.56
N ILE A 764 -7.91 -2.98 20.85
CA ILE A 764 -6.96 -2.84 21.96
C ILE A 764 -7.70 -2.64 23.28
N TRP A 765 -8.75 -1.81 23.29
CA TRP A 765 -9.60 -1.52 24.46
C TRP A 765 -11.08 -1.80 24.18
N PRO A 766 -11.46 -3.07 23.97
CA PRO A 766 -12.85 -3.46 23.82
C PRO A 766 -13.67 -3.18 25.09
N ALA A 767 -14.99 -3.25 24.97
CA ALA A 767 -15.86 -3.22 26.14
C ALA A 767 -15.48 -4.36 27.11
N GLY A 768 -15.29 -4.04 28.39
CA GLY A 768 -14.88 -5.00 29.41
C GLY A 768 -13.37 -5.24 29.53
N ALA A 769 -12.52 -4.62 28.68
CA ALA A 769 -11.06 -4.72 28.81
C ALA A 769 -10.54 -4.16 30.16
N SER A 770 -11.28 -3.23 30.75
CA SER A 770 -11.06 -2.69 32.09
C SER A 770 -12.39 -2.16 32.67
N THR A 771 -12.49 -2.09 34.00
CA THR A 771 -13.60 -1.44 34.70
C THR A 771 -13.62 0.08 34.54
N THR A 772 -12.55 0.65 33.97
CA THR A 772 -12.37 2.10 33.78
C THR A 772 -13.04 2.65 32.52
N GLY A 773 -13.46 1.79 31.58
CA GLY A 773 -14.13 2.18 30.32
C GLY A 773 -13.57 1.45 29.09
N SER A 774 -13.89 1.97 27.91
CA SER A 774 -13.45 1.43 26.61
C SER A 774 -13.08 2.56 25.67
N PHE A 775 -12.45 2.24 24.53
CA PHE A 775 -12.18 3.28 23.52
C PHE A 775 -13.47 3.87 22.95
N ALA A 776 -14.50 3.05 22.75
CA ALA A 776 -15.77 3.47 22.14
C ALA A 776 -16.61 4.39 23.03
N ALA A 777 -16.51 4.25 24.36
CA ALA A 777 -17.30 5.01 25.35
C ALA A 777 -16.48 6.05 26.13
N GLY A 778 -15.17 6.13 25.87
CA GLY A 778 -14.20 6.81 26.72
C GLY A 778 -13.87 6.03 27.98
N ALA A 779 -12.77 6.41 28.63
CA ALA A 779 -12.27 5.73 29.83
C ALA A 779 -11.66 6.70 30.85
N THR A 780 -11.59 6.28 32.11
CA THR A 780 -10.99 7.03 33.23
C THR A 780 -9.89 6.20 33.88
N PHE A 781 -8.65 6.41 33.47
CA PHE A 781 -7.47 5.74 34.03
C PHE A 781 -6.88 6.54 35.20
N SER A 782 -6.09 5.89 36.07
CA SER A 782 -5.54 6.56 37.25
C SER A 782 -4.63 7.73 36.86
N GLY A 783 -4.83 8.91 37.45
CA GLY A 783 -4.00 10.10 37.23
C GLY A 783 -4.53 11.10 36.19
N ASN A 784 -5.53 10.73 35.39
CA ASN A 784 -6.15 11.60 34.39
C ASN A 784 -7.68 11.65 34.58
N GLY A 785 -8.32 12.75 34.18
CA GLY A 785 -9.79 12.80 34.08
C GLY A 785 -10.30 11.85 32.98
N ARG A 786 -11.64 11.74 32.82
CA ARG A 786 -12.24 10.96 31.72
C ARG A 786 -11.73 11.48 30.37
N GLN A 787 -11.20 10.59 29.55
CA GLN A 787 -10.77 10.87 28.18
C GLN A 787 -11.71 10.16 27.20
N ASP A 788 -12.09 10.82 26.11
CA ASP A 788 -12.94 10.25 25.06
C ASP A 788 -12.48 10.70 23.66
N PRO A 789 -11.32 10.20 23.19
CA PRO A 789 -10.75 10.66 21.92
C PRO A 789 -11.68 10.43 20.72
N LEU A 790 -12.44 9.33 20.69
CA LEU A 790 -13.39 9.05 19.62
C LEU A 790 -14.56 10.03 19.65
N GLY A 791 -15.11 10.30 20.84
CA GLY A 791 -16.16 11.31 21.01
C GLY A 791 -15.69 12.70 20.62
N THR A 792 -14.47 13.10 21.00
CA THR A 792 -13.89 14.40 20.61
C THR A 792 -13.68 14.50 19.10
N SER A 793 -13.16 13.44 18.45
CA SER A 793 -13.03 13.39 16.99
C SER A 793 -14.37 13.68 16.30
N ARG A 794 -15.44 13.00 16.74
CA ARG A 794 -16.79 13.19 16.18
C ARG A 794 -17.31 14.61 16.37
N ARG A 795 -17.04 15.26 17.52
CA ARG A 795 -17.44 16.65 17.76
C ARG A 795 -16.71 17.63 16.84
N ILE A 796 -15.41 17.45 16.64
CA ILE A 796 -14.60 18.26 15.72
C ILE A 796 -15.14 18.13 14.29
N ALA A 797 -15.36 16.90 13.82
CA ALA A 797 -15.90 16.65 12.49
C ALA A 797 -17.28 17.30 12.28
N ALA A 798 -18.17 17.21 13.28
CA ALA A 798 -19.49 17.84 13.23
C ALA A 798 -19.41 19.39 13.21
N TRP A 799 -18.44 19.97 13.93
CA TRP A 799 -18.21 21.41 13.89
C TRP A 799 -17.79 21.86 12.49
N PHE A 800 -16.81 21.19 11.86
CA PHE A 800 -16.39 21.53 10.50
C PHE A 800 -17.51 21.36 9.48
N GLU A 801 -18.29 20.28 9.58
CA GLU A 801 -19.42 20.05 8.68
C GLU A 801 -20.48 21.16 8.76
N SER A 802 -20.76 21.67 9.96
CA SER A 802 -21.76 22.74 10.17
C SER A 802 -21.25 24.14 9.83
N HIS A 803 -19.94 24.35 9.72
CA HIS A 803 -19.33 25.66 9.49
C HIS A 803 -18.61 25.79 8.13
N LYS A 804 -18.56 24.74 7.31
CA LYS A 804 -17.91 24.80 5.99
C LYS A 804 -18.56 25.83 5.08
N SER A 805 -17.75 26.54 4.28
CA SER A 805 -18.25 27.39 3.21
C SER A 805 -18.63 26.57 1.97
N SER A 806 -19.17 27.23 0.95
CA SER A 806 -19.38 26.62 -0.36
C SER A 806 -18.10 26.40 -1.16
N ALA A 807 -17.01 27.09 -0.81
CA ALA A 807 -15.71 26.98 -1.47
C ALA A 807 -14.80 26.03 -0.67
N PHE A 808 -14.29 24.98 -1.32
CA PHE A 808 -13.46 23.98 -0.65
C PHE A 808 -12.19 24.61 -0.09
N GLY A 809 -12.01 24.48 1.22
CA GLY A 809 -10.85 25.03 1.92
C GLY A 809 -10.85 26.54 2.03
N ASP A 810 -11.99 27.25 1.89
CA ASP A 810 -12.10 28.66 2.30
C ASP A 810 -12.79 28.77 3.66
N TRP A 811 -12.06 29.31 4.64
CA TRP A 811 -12.53 29.54 6.00
C TRP A 811 -12.42 31.00 6.43
N SER A 812 -12.35 31.93 5.47
CA SER A 812 -12.28 33.36 5.73
C SER A 812 -13.54 33.93 6.41
N HIS A 813 -14.70 33.28 6.22
CA HIS A 813 -16.01 33.70 6.76
C HIS A 813 -16.17 33.49 8.27
N LEU A 814 -15.32 32.68 8.91
CA LEU A 814 -15.42 32.41 10.34
C LEU A 814 -15.16 33.68 11.17
N THR A 815 -16.02 33.92 12.19
CA THR A 815 -15.78 35.00 13.16
C THR A 815 -14.58 34.69 14.06
N PRO A 816 -13.96 35.70 14.69
CA PRO A 816 -12.90 35.49 15.68
C PRO A 816 -13.27 34.47 16.77
N GLU A 817 -14.50 34.50 17.28
CA GLU A 817 -14.99 33.57 18.30
C GLU A 817 -15.10 32.14 17.77
N GLN A 818 -15.60 31.97 16.54
CA GLN A 818 -15.70 30.65 15.91
C GLN A 818 -14.31 30.05 15.68
N ARG A 819 -13.33 30.86 15.25
CA ARG A 819 -11.92 30.43 15.13
C ARG A 819 -11.36 29.99 16.48
N ASN A 820 -11.63 30.75 17.54
CA ASN A 820 -11.23 30.40 18.90
C ASN A 820 -11.92 29.12 19.41
N GLU A 821 -13.20 28.94 19.11
CA GLU A 821 -13.96 27.73 19.46
C GLU A 821 -13.34 26.49 18.83
N ILE A 822 -13.14 26.47 17.50
CA ILE A 822 -12.56 25.30 16.84
C ILE A 822 -11.10 25.08 17.25
N GLN A 823 -10.31 26.15 17.41
CA GLN A 823 -8.94 26.06 17.90
C GLN A 823 -8.89 25.36 19.27
N SER A 824 -9.82 25.70 20.18
CA SER A 824 -9.91 25.09 21.51
C SER A 824 -10.22 23.59 21.49
N MET A 825 -10.75 23.05 20.38
CA MET A 825 -10.99 21.62 20.21
C MET A 825 -9.84 20.92 19.47
N ILE A 826 -9.38 21.45 18.33
CA ILE A 826 -8.42 20.74 17.46
C ILE A 826 -6.98 20.77 17.99
N GLN A 827 -6.59 21.80 18.75
CA GLN A 827 -5.25 21.91 19.32
C GLN A 827 -4.98 20.90 20.45
N PRO A 828 -5.86 20.74 21.46
CA PRO A 828 -5.64 19.75 22.51
C PRO A 828 -5.94 18.32 22.06
N TYR A 829 -6.66 18.09 20.95
CA TYR A 829 -7.08 16.76 20.51
C TYR A 829 -5.94 15.74 20.45
N GLY A 830 -4.79 16.12 19.89
CA GLY A 830 -3.63 15.23 19.84
C GLY A 830 -3.07 14.88 21.23
N PHE A 831 -3.17 15.79 22.21
CA PHE A 831 -2.79 15.53 23.60
C PHE A 831 -3.86 14.76 24.39
N GLU A 832 -5.12 14.82 24.01
CA GLU A 832 -6.17 13.98 24.61
C GLU A 832 -5.88 12.49 24.34
N VAL A 833 -5.53 12.15 23.10
CA VAL A 833 -5.09 10.80 22.73
C VAL A 833 -3.87 10.37 23.57
N TYR A 834 -2.94 11.28 23.76
CA TYR A 834 -1.76 11.04 24.59
C TYR A 834 -2.09 10.84 26.08
N ALA A 835 -3.03 11.62 26.62
CA ALA A 835 -3.51 11.50 28.00
C ALA A 835 -4.29 10.20 28.21
N PHE A 836 -5.04 9.73 27.21
CA PHE A 836 -5.69 8.41 27.23
C PHE A 836 -4.67 7.28 27.42
N LEU A 837 -3.50 7.37 26.77
CA LEU A 837 -2.42 6.39 26.89
C LEU A 837 -1.70 6.45 28.25
N GLY A 838 -1.69 7.62 28.90
CA GLY A 838 -1.22 7.78 30.28
C GLY A 838 -0.44 9.05 30.59
N GLY A 839 -0.12 9.89 29.60
CA GLY A 839 0.67 11.10 29.81
C GLY A 839 2.15 10.87 30.18
N GLY A 840 3.00 11.88 30.02
CA GLY A 840 4.46 11.85 30.23
C GLY A 840 5.20 12.76 29.24
N ARG A 841 6.53 12.94 29.28
CA ARG A 841 7.25 13.58 28.16
C ARG A 841 8.42 12.70 27.77
N GLY A 842 8.28 11.94 26.68
CA GLY A 842 9.40 11.24 26.06
C GLY A 842 10.07 10.14 26.88
N ASN A 843 9.41 9.51 27.86
CA ASN A 843 10.02 8.36 28.53
C ASN A 843 9.16 7.45 29.43
N HIS A 844 7.97 7.81 29.93
CA HIS A 844 7.30 6.93 30.89
C HIS A 844 5.78 7.02 30.81
N ILE A 845 5.11 5.93 30.41
CA ILE A 845 3.84 5.60 31.04
C ILE A 845 4.18 5.44 32.51
N ALA A 846 3.61 6.26 33.39
CA ALA A 846 4.15 6.36 34.74
C ALA A 846 4.19 4.98 35.42
N ALA A 847 5.27 4.72 36.17
CA ALA A 847 5.40 3.46 36.91
C ALA A 847 4.37 3.36 38.06
N SER A 848 3.82 4.49 38.50
CA SER A 848 2.78 4.57 39.52
C SER A 848 1.40 4.72 38.88
N GLY A 849 0.55 3.71 39.01
CA GLY A 849 -0.82 3.70 38.51
C GLY A 849 -1.02 2.78 37.30
N GLN A 850 -2.28 2.57 36.91
CA GLN A 850 -2.68 1.81 35.73
C GLN A 850 -3.17 2.78 34.65
N TYR A 851 -2.41 2.87 33.55
CA TYR A 851 -2.69 3.75 32.43
C TYR A 851 -3.27 3.02 31.21
N GLY A 852 -3.89 3.76 30.28
CA GLY A 852 -4.53 3.17 29.10
C GLY A 852 -3.57 2.29 28.29
N ALA A 853 -2.34 2.73 28.02
CA ALA A 853 -1.38 1.93 27.27
C ALA A 853 -0.98 0.63 27.99
N GLN A 854 -0.88 0.61 29.31
CA GLN A 854 -0.66 -0.62 30.10
C GLN A 854 -1.89 -1.54 30.07
N VAL A 855 -3.10 -0.99 30.14
CA VAL A 855 -4.35 -1.76 30.01
C VAL A 855 -4.43 -2.44 28.64
N GLY A 856 -4.18 -1.67 27.58
CA GLY A 856 -4.18 -2.18 26.21
C GLY A 856 -3.09 -3.23 26.01
N ALA A 857 -1.89 -2.99 26.53
CA ALA A 857 -0.79 -3.94 26.45
C ALA A 857 -1.11 -5.25 27.15
N ALA A 858 -1.66 -5.19 28.38
CA ALA A 858 -2.12 -6.37 29.10
C ALA A 858 -3.24 -7.11 28.36
N ASN A 859 -4.09 -6.39 27.60
CA ASN A 859 -5.11 -7.01 26.76
C ASN A 859 -4.48 -7.80 25.60
N LEU A 860 -3.58 -7.18 24.85
CA LEU A 860 -2.91 -7.83 23.72
C LEU A 860 -1.99 -8.99 24.19
N GLN A 861 -1.31 -8.84 25.32
CA GLN A 861 -0.45 -9.90 25.87
C GLN A 861 -1.20 -11.19 26.17
N ARG A 862 -2.49 -11.12 26.52
CA ARG A 862 -3.32 -12.31 26.76
C ARG A 862 -3.57 -13.13 25.48
N LEU A 863 -3.34 -12.55 24.30
CA LEU A 863 -3.51 -13.22 23.00
C LEU A 863 -2.22 -13.88 22.50
N VAL A 864 -1.11 -13.76 23.24
CA VAL A 864 0.20 -14.24 22.82
C VAL A 864 0.27 -15.75 22.71
N SER A 865 0.83 -16.22 21.59
CA SER A 865 1.23 -17.61 21.41
C SER A 865 2.58 -17.90 22.09
N SER A 866 2.63 -18.98 22.87
CA SER A 866 3.87 -19.48 23.47
C SER A 866 4.90 -19.88 22.41
N ALA A 867 4.45 -20.42 21.28
CA ALA A 867 5.31 -20.81 20.15
C ALA A 867 6.02 -19.60 19.53
N ARG A 868 5.30 -18.48 19.38
CA ARG A 868 5.87 -17.22 18.88
C ARG A 868 6.93 -16.66 19.81
N THR A 869 6.64 -16.69 21.10
CA THR A 869 7.51 -16.12 22.13
C THR A 869 8.87 -16.81 22.20
N ALA A 870 8.92 -18.11 21.92
CA ALA A 870 10.17 -18.89 21.96
C ALA A 870 11.19 -18.45 20.90
N ASP A 871 10.73 -18.00 19.73
CA ASP A 871 11.59 -17.66 18.58
C ASP A 871 12.25 -16.28 18.72
N GLU A 872 11.54 -15.29 19.27
CA GLU A 872 12.02 -13.91 19.41
C GLU A 872 11.58 -13.30 20.76
N PRO A 873 12.05 -13.81 21.92
CA PRO A 873 11.51 -13.42 23.23
C PRO A 873 11.60 -11.92 23.53
N ALA A 874 12.59 -11.22 22.96
CA ALA A 874 12.72 -9.76 23.09
C ALA A 874 11.59 -8.97 22.42
N ALA A 875 10.91 -9.55 21.42
CA ALA A 875 9.79 -8.91 20.72
C ALA A 875 8.45 -8.99 21.48
N PHE A 876 8.38 -9.76 22.58
CA PHE A 876 7.14 -10.04 23.32
C PHE A 876 7.18 -9.61 24.80
N THR A 877 8.07 -8.69 25.18
CA THR A 877 8.07 -8.09 26.52
C THR A 877 6.86 -7.18 26.72
N THR A 878 6.49 -6.87 27.96
CA THR A 878 5.40 -5.92 28.28
C THR A 878 5.56 -4.59 27.57
N ASN A 879 6.80 -4.11 27.52
CA ASN A 879 7.10 -2.86 26.86
C ASN A 879 6.97 -2.94 25.32
N ALA A 880 7.10 -4.12 24.70
CA ALA A 880 6.85 -4.29 23.25
C ALA A 880 5.36 -4.19 22.92
N PHE A 881 4.49 -4.69 23.79
CA PHE A 881 3.04 -4.53 23.64
C PHE A 881 2.60 -3.09 23.88
N ILE A 882 3.18 -2.42 24.87
CA ILE A 882 3.01 -0.98 25.05
C ILE A 882 3.37 -0.22 23.77
N GLU A 883 4.51 -0.55 23.14
CA GLU A 883 4.92 0.11 21.90
C GLU A 883 3.89 -0.03 20.78
N ARG A 884 3.36 -1.24 20.59
CA ARG A 884 2.34 -1.54 19.57
C ARG A 884 1.04 -0.76 19.82
N VAL A 885 0.63 -0.67 21.08
CA VAL A 885 -0.56 0.04 21.51
C VAL A 885 -0.44 1.54 21.25
N VAL A 886 0.69 2.12 21.67
CA VAL A 886 0.97 3.55 21.53
C VAL A 886 1.09 3.92 20.05
N GLY A 887 1.85 3.15 19.26
CA GLY A 887 2.00 3.38 17.82
C GLY A 887 0.66 3.34 17.08
N SER A 888 -0.16 2.30 17.34
CA SER A 888 -1.46 2.17 16.67
C SER A 888 -2.44 3.29 17.03
N MET A 889 -2.43 3.75 18.28
CA MET A 889 -3.26 4.86 18.72
C MET A 889 -2.88 6.18 18.03
N PHE A 890 -1.59 6.46 17.88
CA PHE A 890 -1.14 7.65 17.16
C PHE A 890 -1.40 7.57 15.65
N GLN A 891 -1.31 6.37 15.06
CA GLN A 891 -1.65 6.14 13.65
C GLN A 891 -3.13 6.42 13.40
N TRP A 892 -4.02 5.90 14.27
CA TRP A 892 -5.45 6.21 14.22
C TRP A 892 -5.70 7.73 14.28
N ASN A 893 -5.11 8.41 15.26
CA ASN A 893 -5.24 9.87 15.42
C ASN A 893 -4.73 10.63 14.18
N LEU A 894 -3.64 10.17 13.56
CA LEU A 894 -3.10 10.76 12.34
C LEU A 894 -4.08 10.63 11.16
N VAL A 895 -4.68 9.45 10.98
CA VAL A 895 -5.70 9.22 9.94
C VAL A 895 -6.90 10.15 10.14
N GLN A 896 -7.35 10.37 11.38
CA GLN A 896 -8.45 11.30 11.67
C GLN A 896 -8.12 12.73 11.22
N GLN A 897 -6.93 13.22 11.56
CA GLN A 897 -6.48 14.56 11.18
C GLN A 897 -6.33 14.70 9.66
N TRP A 898 -5.72 13.72 9.00
CA TRP A 898 -5.62 13.70 7.54
C TRP A 898 -7.00 13.69 6.89
N GLU A 899 -7.95 12.89 7.41
CA GLU A 899 -9.32 12.85 6.90
C GLU A 899 -10.00 14.21 6.99
N TRP A 900 -9.90 14.91 8.13
CA TRP A 900 -10.44 16.26 8.27
C TRP A 900 -9.79 17.24 7.31
N ALA A 901 -8.45 17.21 7.20
CA ALA A 901 -7.72 18.06 6.27
C ALA A 901 -8.23 17.90 4.83
N GLN A 902 -8.38 16.65 4.38
CA GLN A 902 -8.84 16.34 3.02
C GLN A 902 -10.34 16.58 2.82
N ARG A 903 -11.16 16.42 3.86
CA ARG A 903 -12.62 16.64 3.78
C ARG A 903 -13.00 18.09 3.74
N TYR A 904 -12.25 18.92 4.46
CA TYR A 904 -12.62 20.30 4.73
C TYR A 904 -11.61 21.31 4.15
N GLY A 905 -10.57 20.84 3.45
CA GLY A 905 -9.55 21.68 2.80
C GLY A 905 -8.76 22.50 3.81
N LEU A 906 -8.49 21.95 5.00
CA LEU A 906 -7.93 22.68 6.14
C LEU A 906 -6.45 23.08 5.95
N GLU A 907 -5.83 22.56 4.90
CA GLU A 907 -4.42 22.75 4.58
C GLU A 907 -4.16 23.99 3.69
N GLY A 908 -5.23 24.70 3.34
CA GLY A 908 -5.19 25.86 2.44
C GLY A 908 -4.68 27.15 3.05
N ASP A 909 -4.84 27.32 4.36
CA ASP A 909 -4.26 28.43 5.12
C ASP A 909 -4.31 28.11 6.63
N GLN A 910 -3.14 27.88 7.24
CA GLN A 910 -3.07 27.55 8.66
C GLN A 910 -3.55 28.70 9.56
N ARG A 911 -3.41 29.95 9.11
CA ARG A 911 -3.69 31.17 9.88
C ARG A 911 -5.16 31.30 10.27
N TRP A 912 -6.03 30.55 9.61
CA TRP A 912 -7.45 30.52 9.94
C TRP A 912 -7.77 29.81 11.25
N PHE A 913 -6.94 28.84 11.62
CA PHE A 913 -7.18 27.94 12.74
C PHE A 913 -6.06 27.98 13.79
N LEU A 914 -4.89 28.46 13.37
CA LEU A 914 -3.76 28.75 14.23
C LEU A 914 -3.67 30.26 14.42
N GLY A 915 -3.72 30.72 15.65
CA GLY A 915 -3.69 32.14 15.97
C GLY A 915 -3.78 32.42 17.45
N ASP A 916 -3.89 33.70 17.77
CA ASP A 916 -4.18 34.21 19.10
C ASP A 916 -5.53 34.94 19.07
N TYR A 917 -6.39 34.64 20.05
CA TYR A 917 -7.67 35.31 20.25
C TYR A 917 -7.58 36.27 21.44
N ASP A 918 -7.89 37.55 21.20
CA ASP A 918 -7.99 38.55 22.26
C ASP A 918 -9.45 38.62 22.74
N ALA A 919 -9.70 38.11 23.95
CA ALA A 919 -11.04 38.10 24.53
C ALA A 919 -11.58 39.49 24.90
N ALA A 920 -10.71 40.49 25.10
CA ALA A 920 -11.13 41.86 25.43
C ALA A 920 -11.56 42.61 24.17
N THR A 921 -10.80 42.48 23.08
CA THR A 921 -11.11 43.16 21.80
C THR A 921 -11.94 42.31 20.85
N LYS A 922 -12.14 41.01 21.16
CA LYS A 922 -12.77 39.99 20.30
C LYS A 922 -12.12 39.88 18.92
N THR A 923 -10.80 40.00 18.87
CA THR A 923 -10.03 39.94 17.62
C THR A 923 -9.24 38.63 17.51
N TRP A 924 -9.02 38.19 16.27
CA TRP A 924 -8.22 37.01 15.96
C TRP A 924 -7.00 37.41 15.14
N THR A 925 -5.82 36.96 15.57
CA THR A 925 -4.57 37.14 14.82
C THR A 925 -4.04 35.78 14.39
N GLY A 926 -4.17 35.45 13.11
CA GLY A 926 -3.68 34.19 12.54
C GLY A 926 -2.16 34.07 12.51
N ARG A 927 -1.65 32.84 12.61
CA ARG A 927 -0.22 32.46 12.58
C ARG A 927 0.01 31.21 11.71
N GLY A 928 1.26 30.98 11.30
CA GLY A 928 1.65 29.81 10.50
C GLY A 928 1.94 30.12 9.03
N GLU A 929 2.19 29.07 8.26
CA GLU A 929 2.45 29.13 6.82
C GLU A 929 1.14 29.23 6.03
N ALA A 930 1.25 29.70 4.78
CA ALA A 930 0.12 29.71 3.86
C ALA A 930 -0.39 28.30 3.54
N ARG A 931 0.41 27.24 3.74
CA ARG A 931 0.00 25.84 3.59
C ARG A 931 0.57 24.99 4.70
N GLY A 932 -0.24 24.08 5.20
CA GLY A 932 0.17 23.10 6.21
C GLY A 932 -0.99 22.67 7.09
N TRP A 933 -0.73 21.76 8.02
CA TRP A 933 -1.75 21.25 8.92
C TRP A 933 -2.11 22.28 10.00
N PRO A 934 -3.39 22.48 10.34
CA PRO A 934 -3.78 23.35 11.46
C PRO A 934 -3.93 22.59 12.79
N PHE A 935 -3.53 21.32 12.82
CA PHE A 935 -3.64 20.47 13.99
C PHE A 935 -2.41 20.56 14.86
N ASN A 936 -2.49 20.10 16.10
CA ASN A 936 -1.30 19.92 16.90
C ASN A 936 -0.45 18.77 16.35
N THR A 937 0.83 19.03 16.19
CA THR A 937 1.80 18.13 15.55
C THR A 937 2.06 16.84 16.29
N VAL A 938 1.66 16.75 17.56
CA VAL A 938 1.89 15.57 18.40
C VAL A 938 1.46 14.26 17.72
N SER A 939 0.42 14.28 16.89
CA SER A 939 -0.06 13.07 16.19
C SER A 939 0.94 12.54 15.16
N ALA A 940 1.50 13.39 14.30
CA ALA A 940 2.56 13.00 13.36
C ALA A 940 3.91 12.82 14.06
N PHE A 941 4.18 13.63 15.10
CA PHE A 941 5.38 13.61 15.92
C PHE A 941 5.56 12.29 16.66
N TYR A 942 4.53 11.83 17.36
CA TYR A 942 4.65 10.65 18.21
C TYR A 942 4.72 9.34 17.43
N LEU A 943 4.50 9.38 16.11
CA LEU A 943 4.80 8.25 15.23
C LEU A 943 6.27 8.09 14.92
N ALA A 944 7.08 9.11 15.17
CA ALA A 944 8.53 8.95 15.15
C ALA A 944 8.88 7.91 16.23
N PRO A 945 9.32 6.68 15.86
CA PRO A 945 9.33 5.53 16.77
C PRO A 945 10.09 5.73 18.10
N HIS A 946 11.05 6.66 18.15
CA HIS A 946 11.75 7.03 19.38
C HIS A 946 10.88 7.65 20.49
N MET A 947 9.72 8.25 20.17
CA MET A 947 8.82 8.80 21.20
C MET A 947 8.04 7.72 21.95
N VAL A 948 8.03 6.50 21.41
CA VAL A 948 7.46 5.31 22.04
C VAL A 948 8.51 4.62 22.92
N TYR A 949 9.27 5.42 23.67
CA TYR A 949 10.39 4.99 24.48
C TYR A 949 9.92 4.12 25.65
N GLN A 950 10.45 2.89 25.74
CA GLN A 950 10.33 2.01 26.90
C GLN A 950 11.60 1.19 27.05
N THR A 951 12.24 1.26 28.23
CA THR A 951 13.48 0.53 28.51
C THR A 951 13.24 -0.78 29.24
N ASP A 952 13.83 -1.85 28.73
CA ASP A 952 14.02 -3.08 29.52
C ASP A 952 15.46 -3.13 30.04
N PHE A 953 15.59 -3.60 31.28
CA PHE A 953 16.88 -3.85 31.92
C PHE A 953 17.03 -5.36 32.12
N ASP A 954 18.23 -5.89 31.93
CA ASP A 954 18.55 -7.22 32.45
C ASP A 954 18.65 -7.20 33.98
N SER A 955 18.86 -8.38 34.56
CA SER A 955 19.09 -8.57 35.99
C SER A 955 20.32 -7.83 36.54
N SER A 956 21.19 -7.29 35.69
CA SER A 956 22.35 -6.48 36.08
C SER A 956 22.08 -4.97 36.04
N GLY A 957 20.87 -4.56 35.66
CA GLY A 957 20.50 -3.15 35.49
C GLY A 957 21.04 -2.53 34.19
N LYS A 958 21.61 -3.33 33.28
CA LYS A 958 22.02 -2.88 31.96
C LYS A 958 20.80 -2.86 31.04
N THR A 959 20.64 -1.79 30.27
CA THR A 959 19.55 -1.73 29.30
C THR A 959 19.74 -2.82 28.25
N THR A 960 18.85 -3.81 28.23
CA THR A 960 18.78 -4.86 27.19
C THR A 960 18.02 -4.37 25.97
N ARG A 961 17.17 -3.38 26.20
CA ARG A 961 16.25 -2.85 25.21
C ARG A 961 16.16 -1.36 25.40
N GLU A 962 16.94 -0.64 24.62
CA GLU A 962 16.97 0.82 24.61
C GLU A 962 16.87 1.25 23.15
N TRP A 963 15.91 2.12 22.87
CA TRP A 963 15.69 2.73 21.56
C TRP A 963 15.05 1.80 20.50
N ILE A 964 13.95 2.32 19.95
CA ILE A 964 13.35 2.09 18.65
C ILE A 964 12.95 0.65 18.31
N LEU A 965 11.63 0.45 18.07
CA LEU A 965 11.08 -0.77 17.45
C LEU A 965 11.74 -1.98 18.07
N ALA A 966 11.64 -2.09 19.39
CA ALA A 966 12.58 -2.86 20.20
C ALA A 966 12.65 -4.36 19.88
N TRP A 967 11.70 -4.84 19.08
CA TRP A 967 11.71 -6.11 18.39
C TRP A 967 12.81 -6.23 17.30
N GLU A 968 13.48 -5.15 16.91
CA GLU A 968 14.55 -5.02 15.89
C GLU A 968 15.93 -4.79 16.51
N THR A 969 16.29 -5.57 17.53
CA THR A 969 17.50 -5.41 18.36
C THR A 969 18.82 -5.21 17.59
N ASN A 970 18.90 -5.59 16.31
CA ASN A 970 20.08 -5.50 15.46
C ASN A 970 20.00 -4.49 14.29
N ASN A 971 18.97 -3.63 14.19
CA ASN A 971 18.85 -2.67 13.07
C ASN A 971 18.67 -1.20 13.50
N LYS A 972 19.65 -0.67 14.24
CA LYS A 972 19.62 0.73 14.69
C LYS A 972 19.54 1.72 13.52
N ALA A 973 20.37 1.57 12.48
CA ALA A 973 20.39 2.53 11.38
C ALA A 973 19.03 2.67 10.68
N GLY A 974 18.39 1.55 10.32
CA GLY A 974 17.08 1.59 9.67
C GLY A 974 15.98 2.20 10.55
N SER A 975 16.08 1.98 11.86
CA SER A 975 15.07 2.45 12.80
C SER A 975 15.23 3.94 13.15
N TYR A 976 16.47 4.44 13.22
CA TYR A 976 16.77 5.88 13.26
C TYR A 976 16.35 6.58 11.96
N TYR A 977 16.57 5.95 10.81
CA TYR A 977 16.13 6.50 9.53
C TYR A 977 14.60 6.66 9.46
N ARG A 978 13.80 5.66 9.89
CA ARG A 978 12.32 5.80 9.94
C ARG A 978 11.87 6.89 10.90
N THR A 979 12.53 6.99 12.05
CA THR A 979 12.29 8.07 13.01
C THR A 979 12.50 9.42 12.34
N ASN A 980 13.61 9.56 11.64
CA ASN A 980 13.98 10.77 10.93
C ASN A 980 12.99 11.09 9.79
N ALA A 981 12.50 10.09 9.06
CA ALA A 981 11.50 10.29 8.01
C ALA A 981 10.21 10.96 8.53
N TRP A 982 9.72 10.57 9.71
CA TRP A 982 8.57 11.22 10.35
C TRP A 982 8.85 12.66 10.80
N TYR A 983 10.03 12.91 11.39
CA TYR A 983 10.45 14.26 11.74
C TYR A 983 10.58 15.15 10.51
N GLN A 984 11.18 14.64 9.45
CA GLN A 984 11.34 15.38 8.23
C GLN A 984 9.98 15.63 7.57
N ALA A 985 9.03 14.68 7.62
CA ALA A 985 7.66 14.92 7.16
C ALA A 985 6.97 16.04 7.94
N GLN A 986 7.17 16.07 9.25
CA GLN A 986 6.64 17.10 10.13
C GLN A 986 7.15 18.51 9.77
N VAL A 987 8.42 18.64 9.34
CA VAL A 987 8.99 19.90 8.83
C VAL A 987 8.20 20.46 7.64
N THR A 988 7.62 19.57 6.84
CA THR A 988 6.92 19.88 5.59
C THR A 988 5.46 20.23 5.81
N ILE A 989 4.76 19.48 6.68
CA ILE A 989 3.33 19.72 6.99
C ILE A 989 3.12 20.73 8.12
N ASN A 990 4.20 21.30 8.64
CA ASN A 990 4.36 21.96 9.92
C ASN A 990 3.26 22.97 10.34
N PRO A 991 2.40 22.64 11.32
CA PRO A 991 1.52 23.52 12.08
C PRO A 991 2.18 24.54 13.01
N GLY A 992 3.35 24.28 13.60
CA GLY A 992 3.87 25.15 14.65
C GLY A 992 3.35 24.85 16.06
N ALA A 993 4.22 24.39 16.97
CA ALA A 993 4.01 24.54 18.41
C ALA A 993 4.40 25.95 18.88
N GLN A 994 3.80 27.00 18.30
CA GLN A 994 4.12 28.39 18.63
C GLN A 994 3.35 28.89 19.86
N GLY A 995 3.54 28.21 21.00
CA GLY A 995 3.00 28.61 22.31
C GLY A 995 4.10 29.11 23.25
N ASP A 996 3.71 29.62 24.42
CA ASP A 996 4.63 30.09 25.47
C ASP A 996 5.65 29.02 25.97
N TRP A 997 5.44 27.75 25.62
CA TRP A 997 6.20 26.59 26.09
C TRP A 997 7.11 25.96 25.01
N ALA A 998 7.15 26.48 23.78
CA ALA A 998 8.09 26.03 22.74
C ALA A 998 8.33 27.12 21.67
N ASN A 999 9.59 27.41 21.38
CA ASN A 999 9.99 28.46 20.43
C ASN A 999 10.32 27.96 19.01
N TYR A 1000 10.13 26.67 18.76
CA TYR A 1000 10.27 26.07 17.45
C TYR A 1000 8.90 25.65 16.95
N SER A 1001 8.69 25.70 15.64
CA SER A 1001 7.45 25.22 15.06
C SER A 1001 7.24 23.70 15.22
N VAL A 1002 8.22 22.95 15.73
CA VAL A 1002 8.12 21.56 16.22
C VAL A 1002 9.36 21.20 17.02
N ASP A 1003 9.50 19.96 17.50
CA ASP A 1003 10.69 19.44 18.21
C ASP A 1003 11.92 19.27 17.28
N TRP A 1004 12.22 20.28 16.46
CA TRP A 1004 13.40 20.42 15.60
C TRP A 1004 14.74 20.09 16.29
N PRO A 1005 14.95 20.40 17.59
CA PRO A 1005 16.13 19.94 18.32
C PRO A 1005 16.34 18.42 18.23
N TYR A 1006 15.27 17.63 18.26
CA TYR A 1006 15.36 16.19 18.11
C TYR A 1006 15.77 15.79 16.70
N LEU A 1007 15.16 16.38 15.66
CA LEU A 1007 15.60 16.16 14.27
C LEU A 1007 17.11 16.44 14.13
N THR A 1008 17.59 17.57 14.69
CA THR A 1008 19.03 17.88 14.65
C THR A 1008 19.89 16.84 15.35
N GLY A 1009 19.45 16.35 16.52
CA GLY A 1009 20.16 15.27 17.24
C GLY A 1009 20.12 13.94 16.50
N PHE A 1010 19.02 13.61 15.82
CA PHE A 1010 18.86 12.36 15.08
C PHE A 1010 19.66 12.33 13.78
N ASP A 1011 19.68 13.40 13.00
CA ASP A 1011 20.55 13.48 11.83
C ASP A 1011 22.02 13.42 12.23
N GLU A 1012 22.41 14.11 13.31
CA GLU A 1012 23.77 14.07 13.83
C GLU A 1012 24.15 12.66 14.32
N TYR A 1013 23.28 12.01 15.10
CA TYR A 1013 23.51 10.64 15.56
C TYR A 1013 23.54 9.63 14.40
N LEU A 1014 22.62 9.74 13.45
CA LEU A 1014 22.60 8.86 12.27
C LEU A 1014 23.87 9.05 11.42
N SER A 1015 24.30 10.30 11.22
CA SER A 1015 25.57 10.62 10.54
C SER A 1015 26.77 9.97 11.25
N GLN A 1016 26.84 10.07 12.58
CA GLN A 1016 27.90 9.44 13.38
C GLN A 1016 27.83 7.91 13.34
N LEU A 1017 26.62 7.33 13.41
CA LEU A 1017 26.38 5.89 13.37
C LEU A 1017 26.80 5.28 12.03
N LEU A 1018 26.51 5.97 10.93
CA LEU A 1018 26.92 5.55 9.59
C LEU A 1018 28.43 5.72 9.41
N GLY A 1019 28.98 6.82 9.91
CA GLY A 1019 30.41 7.13 9.87
C GLY A 1019 30.93 7.32 8.44
N GLY A 1020 32.19 6.94 8.21
CA GLY A 1020 32.89 7.14 6.93
C GLY A 1020 33.75 5.95 6.48
N ALA A 1021 33.50 4.75 7.00
CA ALA A 1021 34.34 3.57 6.71
C ALA A 1021 34.27 3.12 5.24
N THR A 1022 33.19 3.45 4.54
CA THR A 1022 33.01 3.22 3.10
C THR A 1022 32.49 4.48 2.42
N ALA A 1023 32.70 4.62 1.11
CA ALA A 1023 32.19 5.77 0.34
C ALA A 1023 30.66 5.91 0.44
N ALA A 1024 29.94 4.79 0.47
CA ALA A 1024 28.49 4.75 0.63
C ALA A 1024 28.05 5.28 2.01
N GLN A 1025 28.71 4.84 3.09
CA GLN A 1025 28.45 5.34 4.43
C GLN A 1025 28.79 6.82 4.56
N ALA A 1026 29.94 7.25 4.02
CA ALA A 1026 30.34 8.66 4.01
C ALA A 1026 29.32 9.53 3.27
N SER A 1027 28.79 9.05 2.13
CA SER A 1027 27.76 9.75 1.36
C SER A 1027 26.45 9.85 2.15
N ALA A 1028 25.97 8.76 2.74
CA ALA A 1028 24.74 8.76 3.53
C ALA A 1028 24.84 9.59 4.82
N ALA A 1029 26.01 9.59 5.47
CA ALA A 1029 26.32 10.49 6.57
C ALA A 1029 26.24 11.96 6.12
N MET A 1030 26.85 12.29 4.97
CA MET A 1030 26.80 13.64 4.41
C MET A 1030 25.38 14.09 4.01
N LEU A 1031 24.55 13.18 3.48
CA LEU A 1031 23.14 13.47 3.22
C LEU A 1031 22.38 13.83 4.51
N SER A 1032 22.71 13.16 5.61
CA SER A 1032 22.16 13.45 6.93
C SER A 1032 22.68 14.79 7.46
N ASP A 1033 23.95 15.10 7.24
CA ASP A 1033 24.55 16.41 7.56
C ASP A 1033 23.87 17.56 6.79
N ILE A 1034 23.41 17.34 5.55
CA ILE A 1034 22.69 18.35 4.76
C ILE A 1034 21.26 18.55 5.28
N ARG A 1035 20.56 17.48 5.68
CA ARG A 1035 19.26 17.61 6.36
C ARG A 1035 19.39 18.34 7.71
N LEU A 1036 20.46 18.05 8.46
CA LEU A 1036 20.83 18.79 9.67
C LEU A 1036 21.02 20.28 9.38
N LEU A 1037 21.70 20.64 8.29
CA LEU A 1037 21.88 22.04 7.87
C LEU A 1037 20.52 22.71 7.58
N GLN A 1038 19.69 22.07 6.76
CA GLN A 1038 18.34 22.56 6.45
C GLN A 1038 17.53 22.79 7.74
N ALA A 1039 17.60 21.85 8.68
CA ALA A 1039 16.89 21.95 9.94
C ALA A 1039 17.31 23.16 10.78
N ARG A 1040 18.61 23.44 10.83
CA ARG A 1040 19.14 24.64 11.50
C ARG A 1040 18.71 25.92 10.77
N ILE A 1041 18.71 25.94 9.44
CA ILE A 1041 18.28 27.10 8.64
C ILE A 1041 16.80 27.42 8.90
N LYS A 1042 15.90 26.44 8.75
CA LYS A 1042 14.47 26.66 8.98
C LYS A 1042 14.19 27.03 10.44
N SER A 1043 14.90 26.43 11.39
CA SER A 1043 14.80 26.81 12.81
C SER A 1043 15.12 28.29 13.06
N ALA A 1044 16.16 28.82 12.38
CA ALA A 1044 16.53 30.24 12.47
C ALA A 1044 15.48 31.20 11.92
N GLN A 1045 14.68 30.74 10.95
CA GLN A 1045 13.64 31.53 10.29
C GLN A 1045 12.29 31.50 11.00
N TYR A 1046 12.04 30.45 11.78
CA TYR A 1046 10.77 30.23 12.51
C TYR A 1046 10.82 30.59 13.99
N VAL A 1047 11.97 31.04 14.48
CA VAL A 1047 12.15 31.40 15.88
C VAL A 1047 11.29 32.61 16.27
N ASN A 1048 10.48 32.45 17.32
CA ASN A 1048 9.77 33.56 17.94
C ASN A 1048 10.70 34.28 18.94
N ASN A 1049 11.35 35.34 18.46
CA ASN A 1049 12.21 36.20 19.28
C ASN A 1049 11.47 37.11 20.27
N ARG A 1050 10.14 37.04 20.39
CA ARG A 1050 9.38 37.81 21.39
C ARG A 1050 9.34 37.13 22.76
N ILE A 1051 9.69 35.84 22.85
CA ILE A 1051 9.75 35.13 24.13
C ILE A 1051 11.02 35.57 24.89
N PRO A 1052 10.93 36.09 26.11
CA PRO A 1052 12.11 36.49 26.89
C PRO A 1052 13.00 35.27 27.22
N LEU A 1053 14.27 35.50 27.55
CA LEU A 1053 15.17 34.43 28.01
C LEU A 1053 14.80 33.92 29.40
N TYR A 1054 14.25 34.81 30.24
CA TYR A 1054 13.83 34.53 31.61
C TYR A 1054 12.69 35.48 32.00
N VAL A 1055 11.69 34.98 32.74
CA VAL A 1055 10.59 35.79 33.29
C VAL A 1055 10.70 35.80 34.81
N ALA A 1056 11.22 36.89 35.38
CA ALA A 1056 11.43 37.01 36.83
C ALA A 1056 10.14 36.99 37.66
N THR A 1057 9.00 37.33 37.03
CA THR A 1057 7.68 37.32 37.68
C THR A 1057 6.97 35.97 37.58
N ASP A 1058 7.54 35.00 36.86
CA ASP A 1058 6.96 33.67 36.71
C ASP A 1058 7.41 32.80 37.90
N THR A 1059 6.50 32.59 38.84
CA THR A 1059 6.76 31.90 40.11
C THR A 1059 6.75 30.38 40.00
N ARG A 1060 6.57 29.83 38.79
CA ARG A 1060 6.69 28.39 38.56
C ARG A 1060 8.15 27.95 38.74
N PRO A 1061 8.42 26.65 39.01
CA PRO A 1061 9.78 26.11 39.05
C PRO A 1061 10.57 26.52 37.80
N LEU A 1062 11.91 26.66 37.87
CA LEU A 1062 12.70 27.07 36.70
C LEU A 1062 12.47 26.17 35.48
N ALA A 1063 12.22 24.88 35.73
CA ALA A 1063 11.82 23.91 34.72
C ALA A 1063 10.55 24.32 33.93
N ASP A 1064 9.69 25.16 34.48
CA ASP A 1064 8.42 25.57 33.87
C ASP A 1064 8.36 27.09 33.59
N ASN A 1065 9.48 27.81 33.82
CA ASN A 1065 9.60 29.23 33.49
C ASN A 1065 9.43 29.43 31.97
N ARG A 1066 8.62 30.41 31.54
CA ARG A 1066 8.42 30.66 30.10
C ARG A 1066 9.71 30.96 29.33
N GLY A 1067 10.71 31.52 30.00
CA GLY A 1067 12.02 31.79 29.39
C GLY A 1067 12.78 30.52 29.00
N ARG A 1068 12.59 29.43 29.75
CA ARG A 1068 13.20 28.11 29.50
C ARG A 1068 12.96 27.64 28.09
N PHE A 1069 11.75 27.80 27.58
CA PHE A 1069 11.35 27.27 26.28
C PHE A 1069 11.41 28.30 25.15
N GLY A 1070 11.90 29.51 25.46
CA GLY A 1070 11.96 30.67 24.58
C GLY A 1070 13.24 30.80 23.76
N ARG A 1071 13.80 32.02 23.71
CA ARG A 1071 15.00 32.35 22.91
C ARG A 1071 16.27 31.58 23.31
N ALA A 1072 16.37 31.17 24.57
CA ALA A 1072 17.58 30.53 25.12
C ALA A 1072 17.84 29.15 24.50
N GLN A 1073 16.79 28.33 24.38
CA GLN A 1073 16.92 27.01 23.73
C GLN A 1073 17.27 27.14 22.26
N VAL A 1074 16.77 28.16 21.57
CA VAL A 1074 17.06 28.36 20.15
C VAL A 1074 18.52 28.72 19.93
N LEU A 1075 19.05 29.60 20.77
CA LEU A 1075 20.41 30.05 20.65
C LEU A 1075 21.44 28.92 20.83
N LYS A 1076 21.13 27.88 21.62
CA LYS A 1076 21.97 26.67 21.74
C LYS A 1076 22.17 25.99 20.39
N HIS A 1077 21.13 25.90 19.56
CA HIS A 1077 21.17 25.19 18.27
C HIS A 1077 21.63 26.09 17.12
N LEU A 1078 21.44 27.41 17.22
CA LEU A 1078 21.82 28.38 16.18
C LEU A 1078 23.18 29.05 16.42
N SER A 1079 23.86 28.74 17.52
CA SER A 1079 25.22 29.25 17.77
C SER A 1079 26.17 28.93 16.61
N PRO A 1080 27.01 29.89 16.14
CA PRO A 1080 27.98 29.64 15.08
C PRO A 1080 28.96 28.52 15.44
N THR A 1081 29.20 28.27 16.73
CA THR A 1081 30.06 27.18 17.20
C THR A 1081 29.58 25.79 16.76
N ASN A 1082 28.28 25.61 16.52
CA ASN A 1082 27.75 24.32 16.00
C ASN A 1082 28.15 24.06 14.54
N PHE A 1083 28.59 25.10 13.84
CA PHE A 1083 29.06 25.03 12.46
C PHE A 1083 30.58 24.94 12.37
N MET A 1084 31.28 24.65 13.47
CA MET A 1084 32.74 24.56 13.49
C MET A 1084 33.23 23.47 14.40
N GLU A 1085 34.45 23.02 14.15
CA GLU A 1085 35.16 22.16 15.08
C GLU A 1085 35.27 22.88 16.42
N THR A 1086 34.96 22.19 17.49
CA THR A 1086 34.96 22.70 18.86
C THR A 1086 36.10 22.07 19.64
N THR A 1087 36.85 22.87 20.38
CA THR A 1087 37.91 22.39 21.27
C THR A 1087 37.62 22.83 22.69
N SER A 1088 37.45 21.88 23.60
CA SER A 1088 37.41 22.13 25.04
C SER A 1088 38.57 21.45 25.76
N THR A 1089 38.77 21.79 27.04
CA THR A 1089 39.81 21.16 27.89
C THR A 1089 39.58 19.67 28.13
N GLN A 1090 38.36 19.16 27.89
CA GLN A 1090 38.01 17.76 28.13
C GLN A 1090 37.66 16.98 26.85
N VAL A 1091 37.15 17.64 25.80
CA VAL A 1091 36.70 17.00 24.55
C VAL A 1091 37.04 17.85 23.34
N ASN A 1092 37.42 17.17 22.26
CA ASN A 1092 37.49 17.76 20.92
C ASN A 1092 36.33 17.20 20.09
N GLY A 1093 35.51 18.09 19.52
CA GLY A 1093 34.35 17.71 18.70
C GLY A 1093 34.48 18.27 17.28
N GLY A 1094 34.55 17.40 16.28
CA GLY A 1094 34.53 17.82 14.87
C GLY A 1094 33.14 18.28 14.44
N THR A 1095 33.07 19.23 13.50
CA THR A 1095 31.79 19.57 12.84
C THR A 1095 31.60 18.75 11.57
N PRO A 1096 30.40 18.23 11.28
CA PRO A 1096 30.14 17.54 10.04
C PRO A 1096 30.26 18.44 8.80
N PHE A 1097 30.06 19.76 8.95
CA PHE A 1097 29.98 20.68 7.82
C PHE A 1097 31.32 20.95 7.12
N VAL A 1098 32.47 20.57 7.71
CA VAL A 1098 33.76 20.64 6.99
C VAL A 1098 33.74 19.79 5.72
N LYS A 1099 32.93 18.73 5.68
CA LYS A 1099 32.79 17.87 4.50
C LYS A 1099 32.21 18.62 3.30
N LEU A 1100 31.53 19.75 3.49
CA LEU A 1100 30.99 20.55 2.38
C LEU A 1100 32.08 21.04 1.41
N ASP A 1101 33.32 21.22 1.89
CA ASP A 1101 34.45 21.58 1.02
C ASP A 1101 34.83 20.48 0.03
N GLN A 1102 34.41 19.24 0.26
CA GLN A 1102 34.57 18.12 -0.68
C GLN A 1102 33.65 18.28 -1.91
N LEU A 1103 32.54 19.03 -1.79
CA LEU A 1103 31.63 19.30 -2.91
C LEU A 1103 32.03 20.55 -3.68
N GLN A 1104 32.49 21.58 -2.96
CA GLN A 1104 33.00 22.81 -3.55
C GLN A 1104 33.97 23.46 -2.57
N SER A 1105 35.18 23.75 -3.04
CA SER A 1105 36.20 24.40 -2.21
C SER A 1105 35.70 25.72 -1.58
N GLY A 1106 35.89 25.85 -0.28
CA GLY A 1106 35.48 27.01 0.51
C GLY A 1106 33.96 27.15 0.68
N LEU A 1107 33.17 26.12 0.40
CA LEU A 1107 31.73 26.10 0.69
C LEU A 1107 31.46 26.06 2.19
N TYR A 1108 32.27 25.32 2.94
CA TYR A 1108 32.20 25.29 4.41
C TYR A 1108 32.29 26.71 4.99
N LEU A 1109 33.28 27.48 4.54
CA LEU A 1109 33.48 28.86 4.98
C LEU A 1109 32.28 29.77 4.61
N LYS A 1110 31.65 29.56 3.45
CA LYS A 1110 30.46 30.32 3.04
C LYS A 1110 29.25 30.02 3.91
N VAL A 1111 29.02 28.75 4.24
CA VAL A 1111 27.96 28.32 5.17
C VAL A 1111 28.23 28.87 6.57
N LEU A 1112 29.49 28.85 7.03
CA LEU A 1112 29.86 29.46 8.30
C LEU A 1112 29.57 30.97 8.32
N ASN A 1113 29.95 31.70 7.27
CA ASN A 1113 29.60 33.11 7.11
C ASN A 1113 28.08 33.34 7.15
N GLY A 1114 27.30 32.47 6.51
CA GLY A 1114 25.82 32.50 6.55
C GLY A 1114 25.28 32.31 7.97
N ALA A 1115 25.81 31.35 8.72
CA ALA A 1115 25.44 31.12 10.12
C ALA A 1115 25.76 32.32 11.03
N PHE A 1116 26.91 32.96 10.84
CA PHE A 1116 27.23 34.21 11.54
C PHE A 1116 26.26 35.33 11.20
N ARG A 1117 25.88 35.49 9.93
CA ARG A 1117 24.87 36.48 9.51
C ARG A 1117 23.53 36.21 10.20
N GLN A 1118 23.04 34.99 10.18
CA GLN A 1118 21.80 34.59 10.88
C GLN A 1118 21.86 34.93 12.37
N PHE A 1119 22.93 34.51 13.05
CA PHE A 1119 23.10 34.75 14.47
C PHE A 1119 23.12 36.25 14.79
N ASN A 1120 23.84 37.05 13.99
CA ASN A 1120 23.91 38.49 14.17
C ASN A 1120 22.54 39.15 14.02
N GLN A 1121 21.78 38.78 12.99
CA GLN A 1121 20.44 39.30 12.74
C GLN A 1121 19.48 38.98 13.89
N LEU A 1122 19.52 37.75 14.39
CA LEU A 1122 18.60 37.30 15.44
C LEU A 1122 18.98 37.83 16.84
N TYR A 1123 20.28 38.00 17.09
CA TYR A 1123 20.78 38.08 18.47
C TYR A 1123 21.82 39.18 18.74
N ALA A 1124 22.91 39.24 17.96
CA ALA A 1124 24.04 40.14 18.26
C ALA A 1124 23.73 41.63 18.02
N THR A 1125 22.65 41.95 17.31
CA THR A 1125 22.19 43.33 17.11
C THR A 1125 21.32 43.87 18.24
N THR A 1126 20.87 43.02 19.16
CA THR A 1126 20.07 43.43 20.33
C THR A 1126 20.98 43.92 21.47
N ASP A 1127 20.56 44.94 22.23
CA ASP A 1127 21.29 45.42 23.41
C ASP A 1127 21.58 44.29 24.40
N PRO A 1128 22.85 44.06 24.82
CA PRO A 1128 23.19 43.05 25.82
C PRO A 1128 22.42 43.13 27.14
N ALA A 1129 21.87 44.28 27.53
CA ALA A 1129 21.02 44.41 28.70
C ALA A 1129 19.73 43.57 28.59
N ALA A 1130 19.22 43.34 27.38
CA ALA A 1130 18.11 42.43 27.12
C ALA A 1130 18.48 40.95 27.28
N TRP A 1131 19.77 40.64 27.39
CA TRP A 1131 20.34 39.30 27.50
C TRP A 1131 20.79 38.92 28.93
N ARG A 1132 20.92 39.90 29.83
CA ARG A 1132 21.53 39.71 31.16
C ARG A 1132 20.47 39.38 32.20
N ARG A 1133 20.49 38.15 32.75
CA ARG A 1133 20.07 37.80 34.14
C ARG A 1133 20.28 36.30 34.40
N CYS A 1134 20.89 35.99 35.55
CA CYS A 1134 20.97 34.66 36.14
C CYS A 1134 20.78 34.77 37.65
N ASP A 1135 20.20 33.74 38.25
CA ASP A 1135 20.35 33.46 39.67
C ASP A 1135 21.38 32.33 39.80
N PRO A 1136 22.68 32.65 40.02
CA PRO A 1136 23.74 31.64 40.06
C PRO A 1136 23.62 30.64 41.23
N ASN A 1137 22.73 30.91 42.20
CA ASN A 1137 22.47 30.03 43.33
C ASN A 1137 21.22 29.15 43.13
N ASN A 1138 20.51 29.28 42.01
CA ASN A 1138 19.33 28.47 41.73
C ASN A 1138 19.77 27.09 41.20
N THR A 1139 19.39 26.05 41.94
CA THR A 1139 19.73 24.64 41.67
C THR A 1139 18.51 23.76 41.44
N ASP A 1140 17.39 24.29 40.95
CA ASP A 1140 16.11 23.56 40.81
C ASP A 1140 16.20 22.25 39.99
N LEU A 1141 17.21 22.09 39.12
CA LEU A 1141 17.51 20.84 38.39
C LEU A 1141 18.65 20.00 38.99
N GLY A 1142 19.04 20.27 40.24
CA GLY A 1142 20.14 19.59 40.92
C GLY A 1142 21.53 20.13 40.57
N GLU A 1143 21.62 21.18 39.74
CA GLU A 1143 22.87 21.85 39.37
C GLU A 1143 22.64 23.37 39.18
N PRO A 1144 23.67 24.23 39.38
CA PRO A 1144 23.58 25.67 39.13
C PRO A 1144 23.18 26.04 37.70
N GLU A 1145 22.48 27.17 37.53
CA GLU A 1145 22.01 27.68 36.23
C GLU A 1145 23.11 27.76 35.11
N PRO A 1146 24.38 28.14 35.39
CA PRO A 1146 25.45 28.11 34.40
C PRO A 1146 25.77 26.71 33.83
N THR A 1147 25.44 25.64 34.56
CA THR A 1147 25.73 24.24 34.18
C THR A 1147 24.49 23.48 33.72
N ALA A 1148 23.28 23.85 34.14
CA ALA A 1148 22.01 23.15 33.89
C ALA A 1148 21.51 23.10 32.42
N GLY A 1149 22.33 23.49 31.43
CA GLY A 1149 21.96 23.46 30.00
C GLY A 1149 21.02 24.60 29.56
N PHE A 1150 20.71 25.53 30.46
CA PHE A 1150 19.98 26.79 30.20
C PHE A 1150 20.88 27.94 29.73
N ALA A 1151 22.13 27.64 29.41
CA ALA A 1151 23.22 28.59 29.28
C ALA A 1151 22.99 29.62 28.16
N PHE A 1152 22.33 30.73 28.48
CA PHE A 1152 22.62 32.07 27.97
C PHE A 1152 22.68 33.05 29.13
N CYS A 1153 23.54 32.67 30.06
CA CYS A 1153 23.65 33.25 31.37
C CYS A 1153 25.01 33.94 31.51
N LEU A 1154 25.06 35.21 31.10
CA LEU A 1154 26.30 36.00 31.06
C LEU A 1154 26.79 36.34 32.48
N ASP A 1155 27.72 35.54 33.03
CA ASP A 1155 28.36 35.79 34.33
C ASP A 1155 29.51 36.82 34.23
N ARG A 1156 29.54 37.77 35.17
CA ARG A 1156 30.56 38.81 35.30
C ARG A 1156 31.90 38.30 35.89
N SER A 1157 31.96 37.08 36.44
CA SER A 1157 33.16 36.54 37.11
C SER A 1157 34.26 35.94 36.19
N LYS A 1158 34.01 35.88 34.88
CA LYS A 1158 34.93 35.55 33.76
C LYS A 1158 35.86 34.33 33.94
N GLN A 1159 35.57 33.24 33.22
CA GLN A 1159 36.61 32.31 32.75
C GLN A 1159 36.80 32.51 31.24
N PRO A 1160 37.93 33.09 30.78
CA PRO A 1160 38.21 33.22 29.34
C PRO A 1160 38.49 31.86 28.71
N LEU A 1161 38.60 31.84 27.38
CA LEU A 1161 39.22 30.69 26.71
C LEU A 1161 40.60 30.40 27.30
N VAL A 1162 40.89 29.13 27.53
CA VAL A 1162 42.17 28.65 28.04
C VAL A 1162 43.15 28.60 26.88
N LEU A 1163 44.35 29.16 27.09
CA LEU A 1163 45.46 28.99 26.17
C LEU A 1163 46.07 27.59 26.37
N VAL A 1164 45.87 26.70 25.40
CA VAL A 1164 46.39 25.32 25.47
C VAL A 1164 47.76 25.18 24.83
N SER A 1165 48.10 26.07 23.89
CA SER A 1165 49.44 26.26 23.35
C SER A 1165 49.54 27.67 22.75
N PRO A 1166 50.75 28.19 22.45
CA PRO A 1166 50.92 29.54 21.92
C PRO A 1166 50.00 29.81 20.70
N GLY A 1167 49.06 30.74 20.87
CA GLY A 1167 48.11 31.13 19.82
C GLY A 1167 46.91 30.18 19.60
N VAL A 1168 46.78 29.11 20.39
CA VAL A 1168 45.66 28.15 20.32
C VAL A 1168 44.84 28.20 21.60
N TYR A 1169 43.57 28.55 21.43
CA TYR A 1169 42.61 28.68 22.53
C TYR A 1169 41.62 27.52 22.53
N ALA A 1170 41.18 27.11 23.73
CA ALA A 1170 40.14 26.12 23.94
C ALA A 1170 39.12 26.63 24.97
N MET A 1171 37.90 26.11 24.91
CA MET A 1171 36.88 26.38 25.93
C MET A 1171 37.23 25.65 27.22
N ASN A 1172 37.22 26.35 28.36
CA ASN A 1172 37.28 25.74 29.68
C ASN A 1172 35.99 24.92 29.93
N SER A 1173 36.15 23.61 30.12
CA SER A 1173 35.04 22.69 30.39
C SER A 1173 35.20 21.96 31.72
N VAL A 1174 34.08 21.80 32.43
CA VAL A 1174 33.90 20.93 33.60
C VAL A 1174 32.76 19.97 33.27
N ASP A 1175 32.93 18.66 33.52
CA ASP A 1175 31.98 17.59 33.18
C ASP A 1175 31.40 17.68 31.75
N TYR A 1176 32.27 17.93 30.77
CA TYR A 1176 31.96 18.07 29.34
C TYR A 1176 31.06 19.27 28.97
N ARG A 1177 30.86 20.23 29.88
CA ARG A 1177 30.04 21.42 29.66
C ARG A 1177 30.89 22.67 29.54
N THR A 1178 30.58 23.52 28.56
CA THR A 1178 31.20 24.83 28.34
C THR A 1178 30.14 25.92 28.39
N THR A 1179 30.52 27.10 28.89
CA THR A 1179 29.59 28.23 28.98
C THR A 1179 29.31 28.83 27.60
N ALA A 1180 28.17 29.51 27.46
CA ALA A 1180 27.77 30.10 26.18
C ALA A 1180 28.73 31.18 25.70
N GLU A 1181 29.28 31.95 26.64
CA GLU A 1181 30.22 33.04 26.37
C GLU A 1181 31.51 32.48 25.76
N GLN A 1182 32.03 31.38 26.33
CA GLN A 1182 33.19 30.70 25.80
C GLN A 1182 32.92 30.10 24.42
N LYS A 1183 31.72 29.55 24.19
CA LYS A 1183 31.32 29.06 22.85
C LYS A 1183 31.30 30.18 21.81
N LEU A 1184 30.82 31.38 22.17
CA LEU A 1184 30.75 32.52 21.26
C LEU A 1184 32.13 33.18 21.04
N GLN A 1185 32.95 33.29 22.09
CA GLN A 1185 34.36 33.74 21.96
C GLN A 1185 35.18 32.79 21.10
N TYR A 1186 35.05 31.48 21.34
CA TYR A 1186 35.70 30.47 20.53
C TYR A 1186 35.27 30.60 19.07
N ALA A 1187 33.97 30.85 18.82
CA ALA A 1187 33.47 31.06 17.47
C ALA A 1187 34.14 32.26 16.79
N VAL A 1188 34.21 33.43 17.46
CA VAL A 1188 34.89 34.62 16.94
C VAL A 1188 36.37 34.34 16.62
N TRP A 1189 37.10 33.76 17.56
CA TRP A 1189 38.52 33.45 17.38
C TRP A 1189 38.76 32.44 16.24
N LYS A 1190 38.08 31.29 16.28
CA LYS A 1190 38.27 30.20 15.31
C LYS A 1190 37.83 30.64 13.92
N ALA A 1191 36.71 31.34 13.79
CA ALA A 1191 36.25 31.86 12.50
C ALA A 1191 37.27 32.85 11.90
N GLY A 1192 37.88 33.71 12.72
CA GLY A 1192 38.97 34.59 12.27
C GLY A 1192 40.18 33.82 11.75
N LYS A 1193 40.53 32.69 12.37
CA LYS A 1193 41.60 31.80 11.88
C LYS A 1193 41.23 31.05 10.60
N LEU A 1194 39.95 30.75 10.40
CA LEU A 1194 39.42 30.13 9.19
C LEU A 1194 39.25 31.12 8.01
N GLY A 1195 39.49 32.42 8.23
CA GLY A 1195 39.34 33.45 7.19
C GLY A 1195 37.89 33.84 6.92
N ALA A 1196 37.00 33.75 7.92
CA ALA A 1196 35.61 34.20 7.79
C ALA A 1196 35.51 35.71 7.57
N ASP A 1197 34.36 36.17 7.06
CA ASP A 1197 34.09 37.58 6.73
C ASP A 1197 34.31 38.49 7.96
N PRO A 1198 35.30 39.41 7.91
CA PRO A 1198 35.64 40.25 9.06
C PRO A 1198 34.49 41.09 9.58
N ALA A 1199 33.58 41.57 8.72
CA ALA A 1199 32.47 42.42 9.13
C ALA A 1199 31.45 41.64 9.98
N ARG A 1200 31.19 40.38 9.60
CA ARG A 1200 30.26 39.50 10.34
C ARG A 1200 30.83 39.10 11.68
N ILE A 1201 32.13 38.78 11.74
CA ILE A 1201 32.82 38.45 12.99
C ILE A 1201 32.85 39.66 13.92
N THR A 1202 33.18 40.84 13.39
CA THR A 1202 33.27 42.10 14.17
C THR A 1202 31.94 42.42 14.86
N THR A 1203 30.81 42.25 14.17
CA THR A 1203 29.48 42.46 14.75
C THR A 1203 29.26 41.63 16.02
N LEU A 1204 29.58 40.32 15.98
CA LEU A 1204 29.45 39.45 17.15
C LEU A 1204 30.48 39.81 18.23
N ASN A 1205 31.73 40.08 17.83
CA ASN A 1205 32.80 40.43 18.75
C ASN A 1205 32.49 41.72 19.54
N ASP A 1206 32.03 42.77 18.86
CA ASP A 1206 31.69 44.03 19.50
C ASP A 1206 30.50 43.87 20.46
N TRP A 1207 29.52 43.04 20.08
CA TRP A 1207 28.43 42.68 20.99
C TRP A 1207 28.95 41.93 22.21
N LEU A 1208 29.83 40.93 22.03
CA LEU A 1208 30.44 40.18 23.13
C LEU A 1208 31.24 41.11 24.05
N LEU A 1209 31.99 42.07 23.53
CA LEU A 1209 32.72 43.06 24.33
C LEU A 1209 31.79 44.04 25.07
N ARG A 1210 30.58 44.33 24.57
CA ARG A 1210 29.59 45.12 25.34
C ARG A 1210 28.86 44.27 26.39
N ALA A 1211 28.53 43.03 26.02
CA ALA A 1211 27.83 42.07 26.85
C ALA A 1211 28.71 41.55 27.99
N TRP A 1212 29.99 41.39 27.70
CA TRP A 1212 31.04 40.77 28.50
C TRP A 1212 32.41 41.46 28.29
N PRO A 1213 32.54 42.76 28.63
CA PRO A 1213 33.75 43.58 28.42
C PRO A 1213 34.96 43.04 29.13
#